data_AF-A0A6I9NJQ6-F1
#
_entry.id   AF-A0A6I9NJQ6-F1
#
_cell.length_a   1.000
_cell.length_b   1.000
_cell.length_c   1.000
_cell.angle_alpha   90.00
_cell.angle_beta   90.00
_cell.angle_gamma   90.00
#
_symmetry.space_group_name_H-M   'P 1'
#
loop_
_entity.id
_entity.type
_entity.pdbx_description
1 polymer ?
#
loop_
_entity_poly.entity_id
_entity_poly.type
_entity_poly.pdbx_seq_one_letter_code
_entity_poly.pdbx_strand_id
1 'polypeptide(L)'
;MKGDELWYSLVNGCQLSSVCWLQFTAQTKHVGAALQTDEGRGLTLCSCVAGYLQEAYLWTKQVLSIMEKSMVLLQDVTDGSLYEGVAYGTYTTRSLFQYMFLVQRHFSISHFDHPWLLQHFAFLYRTVLPGFQRTVAIADSNYNWFYGPESQLVFLDRYVLRNGSGNWLADLIHQNRVMEGPGQAGKGQRWCTLHTEFIWYDPGLFPKPPSDFGTSQLHHFEDWGVVTYGSALPADTNRTFLSFKAGKLGGRAIFDIVHKNKYKEWIKGWRNFNAGHEHPDQNTFTFVPNGVPFITEALYGPKYTLLNNALLFSSAIPGSCFKPWAGQVTEACDSKWLKYKVGLAADAQGRVEAAMERQGMVFIRGEGHSSYSPELKLRNFQRNLLLLHPQLLLLVDHIHLDPDSPTRAMSAFFHNTELPFQSTKIDGVHGAFVSHGEDNYKMFWMDDTGYSNKGVVGYWNYPRGYPYNGSNYVNVTMPLRYPHTRVAYIFYGPGVDVQSFSLRGDDQRVDIYLATKEHTYTIYLLTGEVPSKPLFAMVLVDHKKIVFEKSAAAEEDSSPEEVEEYVNVVEDNLQHVKPVFQQMERHILGRVLNTASFRKTAERLLQFSDKKKTEEVIETMFAMSKKQGRGKGGRKVNLGEKLSETLPDIFAQVEVNEKKARQRTSKRTYEDSQEEGEGDSRAFMDYTDGRKNRKGAFVKGRKFKEVHMVATEGSEGLSSTASYIRLFLLLNTATFFLLLAVLLTRFQRGRSLHTQRCFYTILLIDCFILLYLYSSCSHSKC
;
A
#
# COMPACT_ATOMS: atom_id res chain seq x y z
N MET A 1 41.11 -25.80 17.53
CA MET A 1 42.04 -25.25 16.51
C MET A 1 41.68 -25.89 15.17
N LYS A 2 41.53 -25.07 14.11
CA LYS A 2 40.85 -25.33 12.82
C LYS A 2 39.31 -25.25 12.89
N GLY A 3 38.81 -24.03 12.85
CA GLY A 3 37.38 -23.68 12.78
C GLY A 3 37.13 -22.24 12.29
N ASP A 4 38.14 -21.36 12.39
CA ASP A 4 37.97 -19.92 12.15
C ASP A 4 38.39 -19.42 10.75
N GLU A 5 38.81 -20.30 9.82
CA GLU A 5 39.29 -19.87 8.49
C GLU A 5 38.24 -19.95 7.36
N LEU A 6 37.04 -20.49 7.59
CA LEU A 6 35.98 -20.49 6.56
C LEU A 6 35.07 -19.25 6.59
N TRP A 7 35.06 -18.49 7.69
CA TRP A 7 34.21 -17.29 7.85
C TRP A 7 34.75 -16.04 7.14
N TYR A 8 36.03 -16.03 6.75
CA TYR A 8 36.65 -14.90 6.04
C TYR A 8 36.49 -14.97 4.50
N SER A 9 36.00 -16.08 3.95
CA SER A 9 35.92 -16.29 2.50
C SER A 9 34.54 -15.96 1.91
N LEU A 10 33.46 -15.99 2.69
CA LEU A 10 32.10 -15.67 2.23
C LEU A 10 31.80 -14.16 2.08
N VAL A 11 32.66 -13.30 2.65
CA VAL A 11 32.54 -11.83 2.53
C VAL A 11 33.39 -11.27 1.38
N ASN A 12 34.27 -12.08 0.76
CA ASN A 12 35.16 -11.64 -0.33
C ASN A 12 35.02 -12.45 -1.63
N GLY A 13 33.93 -13.20 -1.78
CA GLY A 13 33.70 -14.13 -2.89
C GLY A 13 32.52 -13.80 -3.81
N CYS A 14 32.21 -12.53 -4.06
CA CYS A 14 31.27 -12.13 -5.13
C CYS A 14 32.02 -11.51 -6.31
N GLN A 15 32.89 -12.29 -6.94
CA GLN A 15 33.26 -12.11 -8.33
C GLN A 15 32.66 -13.27 -9.11
N LEU A 16 31.44 -13.10 -9.65
CA LEU A 16 30.87 -13.75 -10.85
C LEU A 16 29.34 -13.61 -10.86
N SER A 17 28.84 -12.46 -11.31
CA SER A 17 27.75 -12.36 -12.29
C SER A 17 27.51 -10.88 -12.60
N SER A 18 28.28 -10.37 -13.55
CA SER A 18 28.19 -9.00 -14.05
C SER A 18 26.97 -8.83 -14.97
N VAL A 19 25.74 -8.98 -14.46
CA VAL A 19 24.51 -8.57 -15.15
C VAL A 19 23.41 -8.28 -14.12
N CYS A 20 23.47 -7.13 -13.44
CA CYS A 20 22.29 -6.38 -12.98
C CYS A 20 22.72 -5.07 -12.29
N TRP A 21 23.27 -4.11 -13.03
CA TRP A 21 23.56 -2.77 -12.50
C TRP A 21 23.39 -1.71 -13.58
N LEU A 22 22.50 -0.75 -13.30
CA LEU A 22 22.32 0.62 -13.83
C LEU A 22 20.89 0.92 -14.26
N GLN A 23 20.09 1.47 -13.33
CA GLN A 23 19.22 2.60 -13.67
C GLN A 23 18.90 3.42 -12.42
N PHE A 24 19.60 4.55 -12.30
CA PHE A 24 19.22 5.68 -11.47
C PHE A 24 18.29 6.55 -12.32
N THR A 25 17.09 6.87 -11.84
CA THR A 25 16.41 8.14 -12.17
C THR A 25 15.34 8.50 -11.15
N ALA A 26 15.30 9.79 -10.86
CA ALA A 26 14.43 10.50 -9.95
C ALA A 26 12.93 10.16 -10.08
N GLN A 27 12.28 9.90 -8.95
CA GLN A 27 10.86 10.17 -8.70
C GLN A 27 10.54 9.97 -7.21
N THR A 28 10.88 10.96 -6.37
CA THR A 28 10.40 10.99 -4.97
C THR A 28 9.01 11.63 -4.92
N LYS A 29 7.95 10.82 -4.79
CA LYS A 29 6.53 11.24 -4.64
C LYS A 29 5.88 10.55 -3.44
N HIS A 30 6.29 10.82 -2.20
CA HIS A 30 6.20 9.76 -1.20
C HIS A 30 5.85 10.17 0.25
N VAL A 31 4.72 9.60 0.74
CA VAL A 31 4.55 8.95 2.06
C VAL A 31 3.94 7.55 1.85
N GLY A 32 2.99 7.39 0.92
CA GLY A 32 2.51 6.05 0.50
C GLY A 32 3.46 5.31 -0.47
N ALA A 33 4.22 6.05 -1.27
CA ALA A 33 5.07 5.45 -2.30
C ALA A 33 6.58 5.40 -1.95
N ALA A 34 7.03 5.94 -0.81
CA ALA A 34 8.43 5.78 -0.33
C ALA A 34 8.69 4.31 -0.02
N LEU A 35 7.64 3.64 0.43
CA LEU A 35 7.63 2.21 0.69
C LEU A 35 7.49 1.37 -0.60
N GLN A 36 7.08 1.98 -1.73
CA GLN A 36 6.84 1.31 -3.02
C GLN A 36 8.04 1.32 -3.98
N THR A 37 9.14 2.01 -3.66
CA THR A 37 10.35 2.00 -4.49
C THR A 37 11.61 1.72 -3.67
N ASP A 38 12.69 1.40 -4.39
CA ASP A 38 13.99 0.81 -4.03
C ASP A 38 14.79 1.37 -2.81
N GLU A 39 14.19 2.09 -1.86
CA GLU A 39 14.89 2.77 -0.75
C GLU A 39 15.53 1.82 0.28
N GLY A 40 14.95 0.62 0.51
CA GLY A 40 15.59 -0.44 1.30
C GLY A 40 16.91 -0.94 0.69
N ARG A 41 17.05 -0.86 -0.65
CA ARG A 41 18.33 -1.13 -1.32
C ARG A 41 19.32 0.00 -1.09
N GLY A 42 18.87 1.24 -0.88
CA GLY A 42 19.71 2.38 -0.53
C GLY A 42 20.50 2.17 0.76
N LEU A 43 19.84 1.71 1.83
CA LEU A 43 20.51 1.37 3.10
C LEU A 43 21.46 0.17 2.95
N THR A 44 21.07 -0.82 2.15
CA THR A 44 21.90 -2.00 1.83
C THR A 44 23.16 -1.60 1.04
N LEU A 45 23.03 -0.67 0.08
CA LEU A 45 24.16 -0.09 -0.66
C LEU A 45 25.05 0.72 0.27
N CYS A 46 24.48 1.61 1.10
CA CYS A 46 25.23 2.43 2.05
C CYS A 46 26.07 1.58 3.02
N SER A 47 25.53 0.46 3.49
CA SER A 47 26.22 -0.44 4.42
C SER A 47 27.37 -1.20 3.76
N CYS A 48 27.30 -1.44 2.44
CA CYS A 48 28.34 -2.13 1.67
C CYS A 48 29.48 -1.22 1.21
N VAL A 49 29.30 0.11 1.21
CA VAL A 49 30.26 1.05 0.63
C VAL A 49 31.17 1.63 1.72
N ALA A 50 32.02 0.77 2.29
CA ALA A 50 32.99 1.14 3.32
C ALA A 50 34.15 2.07 2.84
N GLY A 51 34.04 2.68 1.65
CA GLY A 51 35.07 3.54 1.06
C GLY A 51 34.58 4.86 0.44
N TYR A 52 33.27 5.11 0.41
CA TYR A 52 32.65 6.34 -0.12
C TYR A 52 31.72 6.93 0.95
N LEU A 53 32.32 7.38 2.06
CA LEU A 53 31.56 7.79 3.25
C LEU A 53 30.73 9.05 3.02
N GLN A 54 31.13 9.95 2.13
CA GLN A 54 30.41 11.21 1.88
C GLN A 54 29.06 10.98 1.20
N GLU A 55 29.04 10.21 0.11
CA GLU A 55 27.82 9.85 -0.61
C GLU A 55 26.92 8.96 0.25
N ALA A 56 27.51 7.95 0.90
CA ALA A 56 26.76 7.05 1.77
C ALA A 56 26.11 7.78 2.95
N TYR A 57 26.75 8.82 3.51
CA TYR A 57 26.17 9.65 4.57
C TYR A 57 24.94 10.42 4.08
N LEU A 58 25.04 11.06 2.91
CA LEU A 58 23.92 11.81 2.31
C LEU A 58 22.73 10.89 2.01
N TRP A 59 22.98 9.72 1.42
CA TRP A 59 21.92 8.75 1.13
C TRP A 59 21.29 8.20 2.40
N THR A 60 22.10 7.86 3.40
CA THR A 60 21.59 7.35 4.70
C THR A 60 20.72 8.40 5.38
N LYS A 61 21.17 9.66 5.42
CA LYS A 61 20.41 10.76 6.02
C LYS A 61 19.08 10.99 5.30
N GLN A 62 19.07 10.90 3.96
CA GLN A 62 17.85 11.05 3.18
C GLN A 62 16.86 9.90 3.44
N VAL A 63 17.32 8.65 3.44
CA VAL A 63 16.48 7.47 3.74
C VAL A 63 15.88 7.57 5.13
N LEU A 64 16.70 7.84 6.15
CA LEU A 64 16.21 7.99 7.52
C LEU A 64 15.22 9.15 7.64
N SER A 65 15.44 10.29 6.99
CA SER A 65 14.50 11.41 7.06
C SER A 65 13.11 11.07 6.48
N ILE A 66 13.04 10.19 5.47
CA ILE A 66 11.79 9.76 4.87
C ILE A 66 11.12 8.68 5.74
N MET A 67 11.89 7.66 6.11
CA MET A 67 11.39 6.50 6.83
C MET A 67 10.99 6.85 8.26
N GLU A 68 11.77 7.67 8.97
CA GLU A 68 11.42 8.11 10.34
C GLU A 68 10.15 8.96 10.36
N LYS A 69 9.94 9.84 9.37
CA LYS A 69 8.65 10.55 9.25
C LYS A 69 7.50 9.57 9.05
N SER A 70 7.71 8.58 8.20
CA SER A 70 6.70 7.55 7.91
C SER A 70 6.41 6.70 9.16
N MET A 71 7.43 6.36 9.95
CA MET A 71 7.28 5.69 11.25
C MET A 71 6.43 6.52 12.22
N VAL A 72 6.69 7.82 12.33
CA VAL A 72 5.87 8.70 13.18
C VAL A 72 4.41 8.74 12.73
N LEU A 73 4.15 8.90 11.43
CA LEU A 73 2.78 8.91 10.89
C LEU A 73 2.07 7.56 11.07
N LEU A 74 2.82 6.45 11.05
CA LEU A 74 2.29 5.10 11.25
C LEU A 74 1.79 4.87 12.69
N GLN A 75 2.16 5.71 13.66
CA GLN A 75 1.63 5.63 15.03
C GLN A 75 0.12 5.90 15.09
N ASP A 76 -0.42 6.68 14.15
CA ASP A 76 -1.85 6.96 14.06
C ASP A 76 -2.66 5.73 13.60
N VAL A 77 -2.00 4.72 13.02
CA VAL A 77 -2.64 3.45 12.62
C VAL A 77 -2.64 2.49 13.79
N THR A 78 -3.77 2.43 14.50
CA THR A 78 -3.87 1.75 15.81
C THR A 78 -4.18 0.26 15.75
N ASP A 79 -4.62 -0.26 14.60
CA ASP A 79 -5.05 -1.65 14.43
C ASP A 79 -4.01 -2.55 13.75
N GLY A 80 -2.81 -2.03 13.50
CA GLY A 80 -1.72 -2.76 12.85
C GLY A 80 -1.92 -3.02 11.36
N SER A 81 -3.00 -2.50 10.75
CA SER A 81 -3.33 -2.71 9.35
C SER A 81 -2.51 -1.84 8.40
N LEU A 82 -2.71 -2.05 7.09
CA LEU A 82 -2.23 -1.16 6.02
C LEU A 82 -3.35 -1.00 4.99
N TYR A 83 -3.67 0.25 4.64
CA TYR A 83 -4.81 0.60 3.79
C TYR A 83 -4.79 -0.04 2.39
N GLU A 84 -3.61 -0.36 1.86
CA GLU A 84 -3.45 -1.02 0.55
C GLU A 84 -3.82 -2.51 0.55
N GLY A 85 -4.29 -3.05 1.67
CA GLY A 85 -4.67 -4.45 1.81
C GLY A 85 -3.50 -5.41 2.05
N VAL A 86 -3.81 -6.68 2.24
CA VAL A 86 -2.85 -7.67 2.78
C VAL A 86 -1.69 -7.94 1.82
N ALA A 87 -1.96 -8.06 0.51
CA ALA A 87 -0.93 -8.35 -0.47
C ALA A 87 0.11 -7.21 -0.55
N TYR A 88 -0.32 -5.96 -0.76
CA TYR A 88 0.58 -4.80 -0.71
C TYR A 88 1.13 -4.54 0.69
N GLY A 89 0.38 -4.87 1.75
CA GLY A 89 0.86 -4.81 3.13
C GLY A 89 2.10 -5.68 3.33
N THR A 90 2.15 -6.89 2.75
CA THR A 90 3.36 -7.72 2.75
C THR A 90 4.49 -7.20 1.88
N TYR A 91 4.19 -6.45 0.82
CA TYR A 91 5.20 -5.70 0.07
C TYR A 91 5.85 -4.66 0.98
N THR A 92 5.04 -3.82 1.63
CA THR A 92 5.50 -2.75 2.51
C THR A 92 6.32 -3.28 3.68
N THR A 93 5.79 -4.27 4.40
CA THR A 93 6.45 -4.85 5.59
C THR A 93 7.72 -5.61 5.27
N ARG A 94 7.88 -6.18 4.06
CA ARG A 94 9.16 -6.76 3.61
C ARG A 94 10.30 -5.74 3.74
N SER A 95 10.09 -4.52 3.26
CA SER A 95 11.10 -3.46 3.29
C SER A 95 11.15 -2.76 4.65
N LEU A 96 10.00 -2.54 5.28
CA LEU A 96 9.91 -1.87 6.58
C LEU A 96 10.61 -2.67 7.69
N PHE A 97 10.47 -4.00 7.71
CA PHE A 97 11.14 -4.83 8.73
C PHE A 97 12.64 -4.94 8.49
N GLN A 98 13.08 -4.92 7.22
CA GLN A 98 14.50 -4.78 6.90
C GLN A 98 15.04 -3.44 7.40
N TYR A 99 14.28 -2.36 7.20
CA TYR A 99 14.63 -1.04 7.74
C TYR A 99 14.79 -1.11 9.26
N MET A 100 13.75 -1.49 10.00
CA MET A 100 13.75 -1.58 11.46
C MET A 100 14.93 -2.41 11.98
N PHE A 101 15.17 -3.57 11.39
CA PHE A 101 16.29 -4.44 11.76
C PHE A 101 17.65 -3.77 11.51
N LEU A 102 17.86 -3.22 10.31
CA LEU A 102 19.15 -2.67 9.91
C LEU A 102 19.47 -1.37 10.65
N VAL A 103 18.50 -0.47 10.84
CA VAL A 103 18.75 0.79 11.56
C VAL A 103 19.00 0.55 13.04
N GLN A 104 18.32 -0.43 13.65
CA GLN A 104 18.64 -0.84 15.02
C GLN A 104 20.04 -1.43 15.10
N ARG A 105 20.39 -2.35 14.19
CA ARG A 105 21.69 -3.03 14.17
C ARG A 105 22.85 -2.06 13.94
N HIS A 106 22.71 -1.11 13.01
CA HIS A 106 23.81 -0.28 12.53
C HIS A 106 23.87 1.11 13.16
N PHE A 107 22.73 1.66 13.59
CA PHE A 107 22.64 3.02 14.14
C PHE A 107 22.04 3.05 15.55
N SER A 108 21.63 1.91 16.11
CA SER A 108 20.96 1.86 17.43
C SER A 108 19.67 2.70 17.47
N ILE A 109 18.93 2.71 16.36
CA ILE A 109 17.60 3.31 16.26
C ILE A 109 16.57 2.17 16.33
N SER A 110 15.87 2.05 17.46
CA SER A 110 14.92 0.96 17.69
C SER A 110 13.50 1.37 17.36
N HIS A 111 12.79 0.49 16.65
CA HIS A 111 11.35 0.60 16.34
C HIS A 111 10.57 -0.65 16.75
N PHE A 112 11.14 -1.54 17.56
CA PHE A 112 10.50 -2.82 17.91
C PHE A 112 9.33 -2.68 18.89
N ASP A 113 9.24 -1.56 19.62
CA ASP A 113 8.14 -1.25 20.54
C ASP A 113 7.08 -0.34 19.88
N HIS A 114 7.13 -0.17 18.56
CA HIS A 114 6.23 0.73 17.84
C HIS A 114 4.77 0.25 17.95
N PRO A 115 3.79 1.11 18.29
CA PRO A 115 2.41 0.70 18.59
C PRO A 115 1.75 -0.07 17.44
N TRP A 116 1.89 0.40 16.20
CA TRP A 116 1.41 -0.33 15.03
C TRP A 116 2.06 -1.72 14.87
N LEU A 117 3.36 -1.86 15.19
CA LEU A 117 4.07 -3.12 15.02
C LEU A 117 3.57 -4.17 16.01
N LEU A 118 3.24 -3.74 17.23
CA LEU A 118 2.64 -4.59 18.28
C LEU A 118 1.29 -5.18 17.84
N GLN A 119 0.55 -4.48 16.98
CA GLN A 119 -0.74 -4.93 16.45
C GLN A 119 -0.64 -5.66 15.10
N HIS A 120 0.49 -5.57 14.40
CA HIS A 120 0.61 -6.06 13.02
C HIS A 120 0.40 -7.58 12.88
N PHE A 121 0.61 -8.37 13.94
CA PHE A 121 0.25 -9.80 13.92
C PHE A 121 -1.24 -10.01 13.67
N ALA A 122 -2.12 -9.15 14.21
CA ALA A 122 -3.56 -9.23 13.98
C ALA A 122 -3.89 -9.04 12.48
N PHE A 123 -3.21 -8.13 11.79
CA PHE A 123 -3.42 -7.92 10.36
C PHE A 123 -3.12 -9.18 9.52
N LEU A 124 -2.07 -9.93 9.86
CA LEU A 124 -1.74 -11.18 9.16
C LEU A 124 -2.66 -12.33 9.62
N TYR A 125 -2.90 -12.49 10.92
CA TYR A 125 -3.66 -13.60 11.48
C TYR A 125 -5.16 -13.50 11.16
N ARG A 126 -5.76 -12.31 11.29
CA ARG A 126 -7.22 -12.10 11.18
C ARG A 126 -7.73 -11.95 9.75
N THR A 127 -6.84 -11.96 8.77
CA THR A 127 -7.19 -11.82 7.34
C THR A 127 -6.94 -13.10 6.54
N VAL A 128 -6.40 -14.15 7.16
CA VAL A 128 -6.22 -15.48 6.56
C VAL A 128 -7.56 -16.22 6.54
N LEU A 129 -7.93 -16.76 5.38
CA LEU A 129 -9.12 -17.60 5.20
C LEU A 129 -8.87 -19.02 5.74
N PRO A 130 -9.94 -19.80 6.01
CA PRO A 130 -9.81 -21.18 6.43
C PRO A 130 -8.94 -22.00 5.46
N GLY A 131 -8.03 -22.79 6.01
CA GLY A 131 -7.06 -23.59 5.23
C GLY A 131 -5.73 -22.89 4.91
N PHE A 132 -5.50 -21.65 5.38
CA PHE A 132 -4.19 -20.99 5.38
C PHE A 132 -3.56 -20.72 4.00
N GLN A 133 -4.36 -20.74 2.93
CA GLN A 133 -3.90 -20.56 1.54
C GLN A 133 -4.18 -19.18 0.97
N ARG A 134 -5.26 -18.54 1.44
CA ARG A 134 -5.81 -17.30 0.90
C ARG A 134 -5.95 -16.25 1.98
N THR A 135 -5.99 -14.99 1.55
CA THR A 135 -6.35 -13.87 2.40
C THR A 135 -7.65 -13.24 1.93
N VAL A 136 -8.16 -12.27 2.69
CA VAL A 136 -9.39 -11.53 2.38
C VAL A 136 -9.36 -10.83 1.00
N ALA A 137 -8.16 -10.58 0.46
CA ALA A 137 -7.92 -10.06 -0.89
C ALA A 137 -8.61 -8.72 -1.25
N ILE A 138 -8.87 -7.87 -0.25
CA ILE A 138 -9.32 -6.48 -0.42
C ILE A 138 -8.24 -5.65 -1.11
N ALA A 139 -8.67 -4.66 -1.91
CA ALA A 139 -7.83 -3.77 -2.72
C ALA A 139 -7.06 -4.51 -3.83
N ASP A 140 -6.08 -3.87 -4.47
CA ASP A 140 -5.23 -4.52 -5.49
C ASP A 140 -4.44 -5.68 -4.90
N SER A 141 -5.00 -6.88 -4.99
CA SER A 141 -4.45 -8.06 -4.32
C SER A 141 -4.17 -9.22 -5.27
N ASN A 142 -3.28 -10.11 -4.86
CA ASN A 142 -3.34 -11.51 -5.31
C ASN A 142 -4.29 -12.30 -4.40
N TYR A 143 -4.32 -13.63 -4.54
CA TYR A 143 -5.11 -14.49 -3.66
C TYR A 143 -4.65 -14.49 -2.19
N ASN A 144 -3.43 -14.01 -1.90
CA ASN A 144 -2.83 -14.12 -0.56
C ASN A 144 -1.86 -12.97 -0.20
N TRP A 145 -0.56 -13.15 -0.46
CA TRP A 145 0.53 -12.22 -0.11
C TRP A 145 1.49 -12.05 -1.29
N PHE A 146 2.03 -10.85 -1.52
CA PHE A 146 3.04 -10.66 -2.56
C PHE A 146 4.42 -11.17 -2.14
N TYR A 147 4.78 -11.04 -0.86
CA TYR A 147 6.10 -11.43 -0.35
C TYR A 147 5.99 -12.09 1.03
N GLY A 148 6.71 -13.19 1.24
CA GLY A 148 6.55 -14.01 2.45
C GLY A 148 5.15 -14.66 2.50
N PRO A 149 4.42 -14.61 3.64
CA PRO A 149 4.64 -13.75 4.80
C PRO A 149 5.49 -14.39 5.92
N GLU A 150 6.05 -15.58 5.71
CA GLU A 150 6.80 -16.34 6.73
C GLU A 150 7.93 -15.50 7.33
N SER A 151 8.70 -14.80 6.48
CA SER A 151 9.77 -13.87 6.91
C SER A 151 9.27 -12.79 7.87
N GLN A 152 8.12 -12.18 7.57
CA GLN A 152 7.50 -11.15 8.41
C GLN A 152 6.99 -11.74 9.73
N LEU A 153 6.42 -12.95 9.70
CA LEU A 153 5.89 -13.62 10.88
C LEU A 153 6.98 -14.04 11.86
N VAL A 154 8.08 -14.63 11.38
CA VAL A 154 9.20 -15.01 12.25
C VAL A 154 9.96 -13.79 12.77
N PHE A 155 9.98 -12.67 12.02
CA PHE A 155 10.45 -11.38 12.50
C PHE A 155 9.61 -10.88 13.68
N LEU A 156 8.28 -10.87 13.54
CA LEU A 156 7.37 -10.49 14.61
C LEU A 156 7.55 -11.38 15.84
N ASP A 157 7.71 -12.70 15.65
CA ASP A 157 7.90 -13.60 16.80
C ASP A 157 9.22 -13.29 17.52
N ARG A 158 10.31 -13.14 16.79
CA ARG A 158 11.64 -12.90 17.38
C ARG A 158 11.74 -11.57 18.12
N TYR A 159 11.23 -10.50 17.52
CA TYR A 159 11.47 -9.13 18.00
C TYR A 159 10.29 -8.51 18.74
N VAL A 160 9.09 -9.09 18.65
CA VAL A 160 7.85 -8.47 19.15
C VAL A 160 7.07 -9.41 20.06
N LEU A 161 6.51 -10.50 19.53
CA LEU A 161 5.60 -11.39 20.26
C LEU A 161 6.31 -12.28 21.27
N ARG A 162 7.43 -12.89 20.85
CA ARG A 162 8.29 -13.78 21.63
C ARG A 162 7.53 -14.89 22.34
N ASN A 163 6.54 -15.47 21.66
CA ASN A 163 5.62 -16.44 22.23
C ASN A 163 5.39 -17.70 21.37
N GLY A 164 5.95 -17.75 20.16
CA GLY A 164 5.85 -18.89 19.24
C GLY A 164 4.69 -18.80 18.24
N SER A 165 3.81 -17.81 18.34
CA SER A 165 2.63 -17.69 17.46
C SER A 165 2.96 -17.20 16.05
N GLY A 166 4.02 -16.41 15.88
CA GLY A 166 4.49 -16.03 14.55
C GLY A 166 5.09 -17.23 13.83
N ASN A 167 5.97 -17.99 14.49
CA ASN A 167 6.56 -19.21 13.97
C ASN A 167 5.47 -20.24 13.60
N TRP A 168 4.47 -20.43 14.47
CA TRP A 168 3.36 -21.33 14.20
C TRP A 168 2.54 -20.95 12.96
N LEU A 169 2.22 -19.66 12.78
CA LEU A 169 1.45 -19.24 11.61
C LEU A 169 2.30 -19.35 10.33
N ALA A 170 3.60 -19.06 10.41
CA ALA A 170 4.53 -19.26 9.30
C ALA A 170 4.58 -20.72 8.86
N ASP A 171 4.68 -21.65 9.82
CA ASP A 171 4.68 -23.10 9.55
C ASP A 171 3.38 -23.55 8.87
N LEU A 172 2.23 -23.10 9.35
CA LEU A 172 0.94 -23.47 8.75
C LEU A 172 0.80 -22.93 7.32
N ILE A 173 1.19 -21.68 7.07
CA ILE A 173 1.15 -21.10 5.73
C ILE A 173 2.11 -21.85 4.80
N HIS A 174 3.32 -22.15 5.28
CA HIS A 174 4.32 -22.90 4.51
C HIS A 174 3.79 -24.29 4.11
N GLN A 175 3.23 -25.03 5.07
CA GLN A 175 2.70 -26.38 4.85
C GLN A 175 1.51 -26.41 3.89
N ASN A 176 0.69 -25.36 3.87
CA ASN A 176 -0.52 -25.31 3.06
C ASN A 176 -0.34 -24.57 1.72
N ARG A 177 0.86 -24.04 1.43
CA ARG A 177 1.11 -23.19 0.25
C ARG A 177 0.76 -23.91 -1.06
N VAL A 178 0.00 -23.23 -1.93
CA VAL A 178 -0.41 -23.77 -3.22
C VAL A 178 0.78 -23.91 -4.18
N MET A 179 1.01 -25.12 -4.68
CA MET A 179 2.14 -25.42 -5.57
C MET A 179 1.84 -25.11 -7.04
N GLU A 180 0.60 -25.32 -7.49
CA GLU A 180 0.13 -25.06 -8.86
C GLU A 180 -1.33 -24.55 -8.82
N GLY A 181 -1.66 -23.61 -9.71
CA GLY A 181 -3.02 -23.05 -9.83
C GLY A 181 -3.27 -21.75 -9.06
N PRO A 182 -4.54 -21.36 -8.87
CA PRO A 182 -4.92 -20.15 -8.13
C PRO A 182 -4.29 -20.09 -6.74
N GLY A 183 -3.63 -18.98 -6.42
CA GLY A 183 -2.90 -18.82 -5.16
C GLY A 183 -1.42 -19.20 -5.18
N GLN A 184 -0.92 -19.75 -6.29
CA GLN A 184 0.52 -19.97 -6.47
C GLN A 184 1.29 -18.64 -6.45
N ALA A 185 2.37 -18.58 -5.66
CA ALA A 185 3.23 -17.41 -5.60
C ALA A 185 3.94 -17.16 -6.95
N GLY A 186 4.00 -15.89 -7.38
CA GLY A 186 4.63 -15.50 -8.64
C GLY A 186 6.11 -15.88 -8.69
N LYS A 187 6.61 -16.32 -9.86
CA LYS A 187 8.00 -16.77 -10.05
C LYS A 187 9.05 -15.73 -9.59
N GLY A 188 8.78 -14.44 -9.79
CA GLY A 188 9.68 -13.35 -9.38
C GLY A 188 9.59 -12.96 -7.89
N GLN A 189 8.64 -13.52 -7.15
CA GLN A 189 8.33 -13.13 -5.76
C GLN A 189 8.61 -14.26 -4.76
N ARG A 190 8.34 -15.51 -5.15
CA ARG A 190 8.31 -16.69 -4.26
C ARG A 190 9.59 -16.99 -3.46
N TRP A 191 10.75 -16.51 -3.89
CA TRP A 191 12.04 -16.74 -3.22
C TRP A 191 12.64 -15.48 -2.61
N CYS A 192 11.95 -14.34 -2.73
CA CYS A 192 12.49 -13.03 -2.39
C CYS A 192 12.86 -12.90 -0.91
N THR A 193 12.14 -13.57 -0.01
CA THR A 193 12.24 -13.39 1.46
C THR A 193 12.82 -14.57 2.21
N LEU A 194 13.20 -15.66 1.53
CA LEU A 194 13.74 -16.87 2.17
C LEU A 194 15.00 -16.59 3.01
N HIS A 195 15.85 -15.68 2.53
CA HIS A 195 17.09 -15.32 3.22
C HIS A 195 16.83 -14.56 4.54
N THR A 196 15.83 -13.67 4.57
CA THR A 196 15.47 -12.93 5.79
C THR A 196 14.69 -13.80 6.76
N GLU A 197 13.82 -14.68 6.24
CA GLU A 197 13.16 -15.72 7.04
C GLU A 197 14.19 -16.57 7.78
N PHE A 198 15.20 -17.08 7.07
CA PHE A 198 16.28 -17.85 7.68
C PHE A 198 17.07 -17.07 8.74
N ILE A 199 17.38 -15.78 8.49
CA ILE A 199 18.16 -14.94 9.42
C ILE A 199 17.34 -14.57 10.67
N TRP A 200 16.05 -14.32 10.50
CA TRP A 200 15.18 -13.82 11.57
C TRP A 200 14.47 -14.92 12.34
N TYR A 201 14.43 -16.15 11.84
CA TYR A 201 13.90 -17.27 12.61
C TYR A 201 14.67 -17.47 13.91
N ASP A 202 13.93 -17.65 15.02
CA ASP A 202 14.49 -18.00 16.32
C ASP A 202 14.02 -19.42 16.72
N PRO A 203 14.90 -20.43 16.64
CA PRO A 203 14.55 -21.80 17.01
C PRO A 203 14.28 -22.00 18.51
N GLY A 204 14.61 -21.03 19.36
CA GLY A 204 14.27 -21.05 20.78
C GLY A 204 12.79 -20.79 21.08
N LEU A 205 12.05 -20.25 20.09
CA LEU A 205 10.62 -19.98 20.19
C LEU A 205 9.83 -21.12 19.52
N PHE A 206 9.38 -22.08 20.33
CA PHE A 206 8.61 -23.22 19.82
C PHE A 206 7.29 -22.78 19.18
N PRO A 207 6.95 -23.26 17.96
CA PRO A 207 5.68 -22.97 17.31
C PRO A 207 4.48 -23.26 18.22
N LYS A 208 3.73 -22.23 18.58
CA LYS A 208 2.57 -22.32 19.47
C LYS A 208 1.39 -21.50 18.93
N PRO A 209 0.20 -22.11 18.71
CA PRO A 209 -0.96 -21.36 18.25
C PRO A 209 -1.37 -20.26 19.24
N PRO A 210 -1.94 -19.14 18.76
CA PRO A 210 -2.66 -18.19 19.60
C PRO A 210 -3.71 -18.90 20.45
N SER A 211 -4.02 -18.35 21.63
CA SER A 211 -4.93 -18.98 22.59
C SER A 211 -6.36 -19.17 22.09
N ASP A 212 -6.76 -18.42 21.07
CA ASP A 212 -8.09 -18.45 20.47
C ASP A 212 -8.17 -19.28 19.18
N PHE A 213 -7.07 -19.90 18.75
CA PHE A 213 -7.04 -20.73 17.56
C PHE A 213 -8.09 -21.85 17.63
N GLY A 214 -8.77 -22.11 16.51
CA GLY A 214 -9.84 -23.09 16.42
C GLY A 214 -11.20 -22.59 16.91
N THR A 215 -11.29 -21.34 17.38
CA THR A 215 -12.55 -20.67 17.70
C THR A 215 -12.80 -19.56 16.69
N SER A 216 -14.01 -19.48 16.12
CA SER A 216 -14.37 -18.34 15.28
C SER A 216 -14.40 -17.08 16.14
N GLN A 217 -13.70 -16.04 15.70
CA GLN A 217 -13.60 -14.76 16.40
C GLN A 217 -13.97 -13.63 15.45
N LEU A 218 -14.73 -12.66 15.95
CA LEU A 218 -14.98 -11.39 15.28
C LEU A 218 -13.83 -10.42 15.58
N HIS A 219 -13.30 -9.77 14.56
CA HIS A 219 -12.28 -8.75 14.68
C HIS A 219 -12.64 -7.53 13.82
N HIS A 220 -12.43 -6.34 14.33
CA HIS A 220 -12.66 -5.08 13.63
C HIS A 220 -11.35 -4.30 13.59
N PHE A 221 -10.88 -4.02 12.39
CA PHE A 221 -9.79 -3.11 12.09
C PHE A 221 -10.36 -1.70 11.96
N GLU A 222 -10.33 -0.93 13.05
CA GLU A 222 -10.98 0.38 13.10
C GLU A 222 -10.33 1.44 12.21
N ASP A 223 -9.02 1.34 11.95
CA ASP A 223 -8.34 2.24 11.02
C ASP A 223 -8.66 1.85 9.58
N TRP A 224 -8.57 0.55 9.27
CA TRP A 224 -8.84 0.05 7.92
C TRP A 224 -10.33 0.12 7.53
N GLY A 225 -11.22 0.07 8.53
CA GLY A 225 -12.67 -0.06 8.35
C GLY A 225 -13.08 -1.44 7.84
N VAL A 226 -12.40 -2.51 8.30
CA VAL A 226 -12.65 -3.89 7.88
C VAL A 226 -13.03 -4.75 9.09
N VAL A 227 -14.11 -5.51 8.96
CA VAL A 227 -14.52 -6.54 9.91
C VAL A 227 -14.21 -7.91 9.31
N THR A 228 -13.65 -8.81 10.11
CA THR A 228 -13.49 -10.23 9.76
C THR A 228 -14.06 -11.12 10.84
N TYR A 229 -14.56 -12.29 10.45
CA TYR A 229 -15.03 -13.33 11.35
C TYR A 229 -14.55 -14.69 10.87
N GLY A 230 -14.06 -15.53 11.79
CA GLY A 230 -13.67 -16.92 11.50
C GLY A 230 -12.38 -17.06 10.69
N SER A 231 -11.44 -16.14 10.88
CA SER A 231 -10.10 -16.19 10.30
C SER A 231 -9.22 -17.27 10.91
N ALA A 232 -8.20 -17.69 10.15
CA ALA A 232 -7.16 -18.64 10.59
C ALA A 232 -7.72 -19.95 11.18
N LEU A 233 -8.80 -20.47 10.61
CA LEU A 233 -9.36 -21.77 10.95
C LEU A 233 -8.85 -22.87 10.00
N PRO A 234 -8.88 -24.15 10.41
CA PRO A 234 -8.80 -25.25 9.46
C PRO A 234 -9.95 -25.17 8.46
N ALA A 235 -9.72 -25.61 7.21
CA ALA A 235 -10.80 -25.80 6.24
C ALA A 235 -11.59 -27.06 6.63
N ASP A 236 -12.81 -26.86 7.13
CA ASP A 236 -13.70 -27.92 7.59
C ASP A 236 -15.16 -27.45 7.56
N THR A 237 -16.09 -28.39 7.68
CA THR A 237 -17.53 -28.12 7.72
C THR A 237 -17.87 -27.18 8.88
N ASN A 238 -18.75 -26.21 8.63
CA ASN A 238 -19.14 -25.16 9.57
C ASN A 238 -17.98 -24.26 10.07
N ARG A 239 -16.80 -24.32 9.45
CA ARG A 239 -15.72 -23.34 9.64
C ARG A 239 -15.82 -22.28 8.56
N THR A 240 -16.44 -21.17 8.92
CA THR A 240 -16.83 -20.12 7.97
C THR A 240 -16.00 -18.88 8.17
N PHE A 241 -15.62 -18.26 7.06
CA PHE A 241 -15.08 -16.91 7.07
C PHE A 241 -16.05 -15.90 6.45
N LEU A 242 -16.13 -14.74 7.07
CA LEU A 242 -16.92 -13.60 6.61
C LEU A 242 -16.05 -12.35 6.74
N SER A 243 -16.05 -11.49 5.74
CA SER A 243 -15.48 -10.14 5.85
C SER A 243 -16.45 -9.07 5.37
N PHE A 244 -16.27 -7.84 5.86
CA PHE A 244 -17.02 -6.67 5.44
C PHE A 244 -16.11 -5.44 5.49
N LYS A 245 -16.17 -4.55 4.49
CA LYS A 245 -15.41 -3.28 4.48
C LYS A 245 -16.36 -2.10 4.32
N ALA A 246 -16.24 -1.14 5.23
CA ALA A 246 -16.81 0.20 5.10
C ALA A 246 -15.97 1.17 5.94
N GLY A 247 -15.02 1.86 5.31
CA GLY A 247 -14.03 2.69 5.97
C GLY A 247 -13.69 3.96 5.22
N LYS A 248 -12.85 4.79 5.84
CA LYS A 248 -12.32 6.01 5.22
C LYS A 248 -11.27 5.67 4.16
N LEU A 249 -11.25 6.42 3.06
CA LEU A 249 -10.19 6.33 2.05
C LEU A 249 -8.81 6.53 2.70
N GLY A 250 -7.86 5.66 2.40
CA GLY A 250 -6.51 5.64 2.99
C GLY A 250 -6.43 5.07 4.40
N GLY A 251 -7.55 4.59 4.96
CA GLY A 251 -7.66 4.31 6.40
C GLY A 251 -7.88 5.58 7.21
N ARG A 252 -8.42 5.43 8.42
CA ARG A 252 -8.79 6.54 9.31
C ARG A 252 -7.61 7.47 9.58
N ALA A 253 -6.41 6.94 9.86
CA ALA A 253 -5.22 7.72 10.13
C ALA A 253 -4.89 8.69 8.99
N ILE A 254 -4.73 8.18 7.76
CA ILE A 254 -4.38 9.01 6.60
C ILE A 254 -5.49 10.02 6.32
N PHE A 255 -6.74 9.57 6.34
CA PHE A 255 -7.89 10.43 6.09
C PHE A 255 -7.92 11.58 7.10
N ASP A 256 -7.82 11.31 8.39
CA ASP A 256 -7.89 12.34 9.43
C ASP A 256 -6.66 13.24 9.42
N ILE A 257 -5.46 12.71 9.13
CA ILE A 257 -4.25 13.53 8.95
C ILE A 257 -4.47 14.57 7.84
N VAL A 258 -5.03 14.14 6.71
CA VAL A 258 -5.31 15.03 5.56
C VAL A 258 -6.40 16.05 5.89
N HIS A 259 -7.55 15.60 6.40
CA HIS A 259 -8.74 16.44 6.58
C HIS A 259 -8.66 17.34 7.80
N LYS A 260 -7.96 16.92 8.87
CA LYS A 260 -7.71 17.73 10.06
C LYS A 260 -6.39 18.51 9.98
N ASN A 261 -5.66 18.38 8.87
CA ASN A 261 -4.40 19.07 8.61
C ASN A 261 -3.38 18.83 9.74
N LYS A 262 -3.20 17.56 10.13
CA LYS A 262 -2.18 17.12 11.09
C LYS A 262 -0.78 17.12 10.43
N TYR A 263 0.27 17.19 11.24
CA TYR A 263 1.67 17.12 10.81
C TYR A 263 2.01 18.17 9.73
N LYS A 264 1.59 19.42 9.94
CA LYS A 264 1.58 20.52 8.95
C LYS A 264 2.94 20.81 8.33
N GLU A 265 4.01 20.52 9.05
CA GLU A 265 5.39 20.70 8.63
C GLU A 265 5.75 19.75 7.47
N TRP A 266 5.09 18.58 7.39
CA TRP A 266 5.40 17.53 6.41
C TRP A 266 4.26 17.32 5.39
N ILE A 267 3.01 17.41 5.84
CA ILE A 267 1.83 17.02 5.08
C ILE A 267 1.11 18.25 4.51
N LYS A 268 0.85 18.25 3.19
CA LYS A 268 -0.04 19.21 2.53
C LYS A 268 -1.12 18.46 1.75
N GLY A 269 -2.02 17.84 2.50
CA GLY A 269 -3.14 17.05 1.98
C GLY A 269 -2.73 15.80 1.21
N TRP A 270 -3.61 15.34 0.31
CA TRP A 270 -3.46 14.08 -0.44
C TRP A 270 -2.21 13.99 -1.33
N ARG A 271 -1.50 15.09 -1.59
CA ARG A 271 -0.26 15.05 -2.39
C ARG A 271 0.82 14.16 -1.75
N ASN A 272 0.77 14.00 -0.42
CA ASN A 272 1.72 13.23 0.34
C ASN A 272 1.36 11.74 0.38
N PHE A 273 0.10 11.36 0.17
CA PHE A 273 -0.38 9.97 0.25
C PHE A 273 -0.77 9.40 -1.11
N ASN A 274 -0.87 8.07 -1.23
CA ASN A 274 -1.25 7.42 -2.47
C ASN A 274 -2.27 6.29 -2.23
N ALA A 275 -3.56 6.61 -2.32
CA ALA A 275 -4.65 5.63 -2.22
C ALA A 275 -4.98 4.96 -3.57
N GLY A 276 -4.03 4.93 -4.51
CA GLY A 276 -4.27 4.46 -5.87
C GLY A 276 -4.57 2.96 -6.00
N HIS A 277 -4.10 2.14 -5.03
CA HIS A 277 -4.30 0.69 -5.00
C HIS A 277 -5.59 0.26 -4.29
N GLU A 278 -6.28 1.17 -3.61
CA GLU A 278 -7.63 0.89 -3.11
C GLU A 278 -8.64 0.75 -4.24
N HIS A 279 -9.81 0.19 -3.92
CA HIS A 279 -10.91 -0.04 -4.84
C HIS A 279 -12.13 0.81 -4.45
N PRO A 280 -13.06 1.08 -5.40
CA PRO A 280 -14.39 1.61 -5.10
C PRO A 280 -15.28 0.51 -4.48
N ASP A 281 -14.94 0.08 -3.27
CA ASP A 281 -15.38 -1.16 -2.62
C ASP A 281 -16.09 -0.93 -1.26
N GLN A 282 -16.50 0.30 -0.94
CA GLN A 282 -17.17 0.56 0.34
C GLN A 282 -18.51 -0.19 0.41
N ASN A 283 -18.82 -0.79 1.56
CA ASN A 283 -19.88 -1.79 1.77
C ASN A 283 -19.66 -3.14 1.03
N THR A 284 -18.46 -3.49 0.57
CA THR A 284 -18.15 -4.84 0.06
C THR A 284 -18.11 -5.88 1.19
N PHE A 285 -18.30 -7.15 0.83
CA PHE A 285 -18.17 -8.28 1.75
C PHE A 285 -17.66 -9.52 1.02
N THR A 286 -17.09 -10.46 1.77
CA THR A 286 -16.80 -11.83 1.28
C THR A 286 -17.43 -12.86 2.19
N PHE A 287 -17.76 -14.02 1.63
CA PHE A 287 -18.38 -15.12 2.36
C PHE A 287 -17.83 -16.46 1.89
N VAL A 288 -17.26 -17.20 2.85
CA VAL A 288 -16.50 -18.44 2.63
C VAL A 288 -17.03 -19.51 3.59
N PRO A 289 -18.26 -20.03 3.36
CA PRO A 289 -18.83 -21.10 4.18
C PRO A 289 -18.02 -22.40 4.03
N ASN A 290 -17.78 -23.11 5.15
CA ASN A 290 -16.99 -24.35 5.19
C ASN A 290 -15.55 -24.22 4.66
N GLY A 291 -15.00 -23.01 4.58
CA GLY A 291 -13.72 -22.76 3.93
C GLY A 291 -13.76 -22.76 2.40
N VAL A 292 -14.94 -22.88 1.78
CA VAL A 292 -15.09 -22.82 0.32
C VAL A 292 -15.45 -21.40 -0.12
N PRO A 293 -14.64 -20.74 -0.99
CA PRO A 293 -14.91 -19.37 -1.43
C PRO A 293 -16.19 -19.27 -2.26
N PHE A 294 -17.26 -18.71 -1.68
CA PHE A 294 -18.55 -18.52 -2.36
C PHE A 294 -18.68 -17.11 -2.94
N ILE A 295 -18.65 -16.08 -2.09
CA ILE A 295 -18.58 -14.67 -2.48
C ILE A 295 -17.16 -14.18 -2.21
N THR A 296 -16.44 -13.78 -3.25
CA THR A 296 -15.02 -13.41 -3.18
C THR A 296 -14.78 -11.97 -3.62
N GLU A 297 -13.65 -11.39 -3.22
CA GLU A 297 -13.12 -10.21 -3.91
C GLU A 297 -12.63 -10.56 -5.32
N ALA A 298 -12.47 -9.56 -6.19
CA ALA A 298 -12.11 -9.74 -7.60
C ALA A 298 -10.61 -9.57 -7.91
N LEU A 299 -9.75 -9.49 -6.89
CA LEU A 299 -8.29 -9.35 -6.99
C LEU A 299 -7.85 -8.05 -7.71
N TYR A 300 -6.57 -7.97 -8.08
CA TYR A 300 -5.99 -6.85 -8.80
C TYR A 300 -6.66 -6.65 -10.18
N GLY A 301 -7.45 -5.57 -10.29
CA GLY A 301 -8.17 -5.21 -11.51
C GLY A 301 -8.35 -3.70 -11.71
N PRO A 302 -9.10 -3.32 -12.76
CA PRO A 302 -9.55 -1.95 -12.99
C PRO A 302 -10.35 -1.40 -11.81
N LYS A 303 -10.34 -0.07 -11.66
CA LYS A 303 -10.94 0.61 -10.50
C LYS A 303 -12.41 0.92 -10.73
N TYR A 304 -13.20 -0.14 -10.89
CA TYR A 304 -14.64 -0.11 -11.20
C TYR A 304 -15.47 -0.63 -10.02
N THR A 305 -16.56 0.07 -9.68
CA THR A 305 -17.46 -0.32 -8.58
C THR A 305 -18.11 -1.67 -8.85
N LEU A 306 -18.40 -1.96 -10.12
CA LEU A 306 -19.01 -3.23 -10.55
C LEU A 306 -18.08 -4.45 -10.43
N LEU A 307 -16.81 -4.25 -10.08
CA LEU A 307 -15.86 -5.33 -9.81
C LEU A 307 -15.76 -5.67 -8.32
N ASN A 308 -16.51 -4.98 -7.48
CA ASN A 308 -16.59 -5.23 -6.04
C ASN A 308 -17.99 -5.72 -5.70
N ASN A 309 -18.15 -6.36 -4.54
CA ASN A 309 -19.46 -6.82 -4.08
C ASN A 309 -20.31 -5.65 -3.56
N ALA A 310 -20.55 -4.62 -4.37
CA ALA A 310 -21.13 -3.33 -4.01
C ALA A 310 -22.34 -2.95 -4.90
N LEU A 311 -22.95 -1.78 -4.63
CA LEU A 311 -24.09 -1.27 -5.39
C LEU A 311 -23.69 -0.21 -6.42
N LEU A 312 -24.37 -0.22 -7.57
CA LEU A 312 -24.45 0.89 -8.51
C LEU A 312 -25.89 1.43 -8.54
N PHE A 313 -26.03 2.72 -8.83
CA PHE A 313 -27.32 3.41 -8.92
C PHE A 313 -27.57 3.92 -10.33
N SER A 314 -28.81 3.83 -10.82
CA SER A 314 -29.18 4.41 -12.11
C SER A 314 -29.05 5.93 -12.03
N SER A 315 -28.31 6.55 -12.95
CA SER A 315 -28.14 8.00 -13.01
C SER A 315 -27.61 8.48 -14.36
N ALA A 316 -27.92 9.74 -14.68
CA ALA A 316 -27.38 10.46 -15.84
C ALA A 316 -26.12 11.30 -15.49
N ILE A 317 -25.53 11.11 -14.30
CA ILE A 317 -24.34 11.85 -13.84
C ILE A 317 -23.24 11.81 -14.93
N PRO A 318 -22.79 12.98 -15.44
CA PRO A 318 -21.68 13.07 -16.39
C PRO A 318 -20.40 12.44 -15.82
N GLY A 319 -19.64 11.73 -16.66
CA GLY A 319 -18.35 11.13 -16.26
C GLY A 319 -18.44 9.77 -15.58
N SER A 320 -19.63 9.19 -15.41
CA SER A 320 -19.79 7.80 -14.96
C SER A 320 -19.24 6.81 -15.99
N CYS A 321 -18.52 5.77 -15.55
CA CYS A 321 -17.87 4.81 -16.47
C CYS A 321 -18.87 3.93 -17.22
N PHE A 322 -20.00 3.59 -16.58
CA PHE A 322 -20.91 2.55 -17.05
C PHE A 322 -22.34 3.05 -17.22
N LYS A 323 -22.56 4.09 -18.04
CA LYS A 323 -23.91 4.63 -18.29
C LYS A 323 -24.92 3.53 -18.62
N PRO A 324 -26.14 3.54 -18.03
CA PRO A 324 -26.72 4.58 -17.19
C PRO A 324 -26.43 4.41 -15.68
N TRP A 325 -25.38 3.69 -15.30
CA TRP A 325 -25.04 3.40 -13.91
C TRP A 325 -23.94 4.33 -13.40
N ALA A 326 -24.12 4.78 -12.15
CA ALA A 326 -23.13 5.49 -11.36
C ALA A 326 -22.68 4.62 -10.18
N GLY A 327 -21.37 4.45 -10.05
CA GLY A 327 -20.73 3.79 -8.92
C GLY A 327 -20.29 4.76 -7.84
N GLN A 328 -19.30 4.36 -7.05
CA GLN A 328 -18.69 5.20 -6.02
C GLN A 328 -17.82 6.31 -6.64
N VAL A 329 -17.65 7.41 -5.92
CA VAL A 329 -16.97 8.62 -6.43
C VAL A 329 -15.48 8.42 -6.71
N THR A 330 -14.87 7.37 -6.15
CA THR A 330 -13.47 7.00 -6.35
C THR A 330 -13.22 6.21 -7.64
N GLU A 331 -14.28 5.82 -8.35
CA GLU A 331 -14.23 5.06 -9.61
C GLU A 331 -13.42 5.77 -10.72
N ALA A 332 -12.57 5.02 -11.42
CA ALA A 332 -11.69 5.55 -12.46
C ALA A 332 -11.81 4.76 -13.78
N CYS A 333 -12.27 5.41 -14.85
CA CYS A 333 -12.59 4.76 -16.13
C CYS A 333 -11.35 4.53 -17.02
N ASP A 334 -10.44 5.48 -16.98
CA ASP A 334 -9.31 5.69 -17.90
C ASP A 334 -7.95 5.57 -17.19
N SER A 335 -7.95 5.12 -15.94
CA SER A 335 -6.77 5.02 -15.09
C SER A 335 -6.71 3.66 -14.41
N LYS A 336 -5.48 3.14 -14.27
CA LYS A 336 -5.21 1.96 -13.42
C LYS A 336 -5.29 2.29 -11.93
N TRP A 337 -5.19 3.56 -11.59
CA TRP A 337 -5.21 4.11 -10.24
C TRP A 337 -6.58 4.65 -9.89
N LEU A 338 -6.98 4.44 -8.63
CA LEU A 338 -8.20 4.99 -8.06
C LEU A 338 -8.19 6.54 -8.12
N LYS A 339 -9.36 7.18 -8.23
CA LYS A 339 -9.47 8.61 -7.97
C LYS A 339 -9.48 8.83 -6.46
N TYR A 340 -8.56 9.66 -5.97
CA TYR A 340 -8.46 9.94 -4.52
C TYR A 340 -7.92 11.32 -4.16
N LYS A 341 -7.38 12.10 -5.12
CA LYS A 341 -6.62 13.33 -4.80
C LYS A 341 -7.46 14.59 -4.66
N VAL A 342 -8.61 14.66 -5.34
CA VAL A 342 -9.37 15.90 -5.52
C VAL A 342 -10.87 15.65 -5.51
N GLY A 343 -11.63 16.68 -5.12
CA GLY A 343 -13.10 16.69 -5.12
C GLY A 343 -13.70 15.60 -4.24
N LEU A 344 -14.92 15.16 -4.60
CA LEU A 344 -15.67 14.17 -3.82
C LEU A 344 -14.90 12.87 -3.58
N ALA A 345 -14.02 12.48 -4.50
CA ALA A 345 -13.19 11.28 -4.35
C ALA A 345 -12.21 11.37 -3.17
N ALA A 346 -11.70 12.58 -2.87
CA ALA A 346 -10.81 12.82 -1.74
C ALA A 346 -11.51 12.76 -0.38
N ASP A 347 -12.82 13.03 -0.37
CA ASP A 347 -13.67 13.05 0.82
C ASP A 347 -14.46 11.74 1.01
N ALA A 348 -14.21 10.73 0.16
CA ALA A 348 -14.95 9.49 0.15
C ALA A 348 -14.72 8.66 1.42
N GLN A 349 -15.80 8.22 2.04
CA GLN A 349 -15.76 7.35 3.23
C GLN A 349 -16.99 6.45 3.31
N GLY A 350 -16.77 5.21 3.73
CA GLY A 350 -17.77 4.35 4.36
C GLY A 350 -17.56 4.31 5.87
N ARG A 351 -18.48 3.66 6.59
CA ARG A 351 -18.34 3.45 8.04
C ARG A 351 -19.00 2.16 8.49
N VAL A 352 -18.29 1.35 9.27
CA VAL A 352 -18.90 0.26 10.04
C VAL A 352 -19.66 0.87 11.22
N GLU A 353 -20.99 0.77 11.22
CA GLU A 353 -21.83 1.26 12.31
C GLU A 353 -21.92 0.28 13.47
N ALA A 354 -21.85 -1.01 13.18
CA ALA A 354 -21.93 -2.08 14.18
C ALA A 354 -21.23 -3.33 13.68
N ALA A 355 -20.53 -4.03 14.57
CA ALA A 355 -19.99 -5.36 14.36
C ALA A 355 -20.09 -6.13 15.69
N MET A 356 -20.91 -7.17 15.74
CA MET A 356 -21.25 -7.84 17.00
C MET A 356 -21.39 -9.34 16.81
N GLU A 357 -20.78 -10.12 17.69
CA GLU A 357 -21.03 -11.55 17.82
C GLU A 357 -21.90 -11.83 19.04
N ARG A 358 -22.99 -12.59 18.88
CA ARG A 358 -23.86 -13.02 19.98
C ARG A 358 -24.31 -14.46 19.75
N GLN A 359 -23.92 -15.34 20.67
CA GLN A 359 -24.37 -16.73 20.71
C GLN A 359 -24.17 -17.48 19.37
N GLY A 360 -23.02 -17.27 18.72
CA GLY A 360 -22.67 -17.89 17.43
C GLY A 360 -23.24 -17.18 16.20
N MET A 361 -24.07 -16.15 16.36
CA MET A 361 -24.52 -15.29 15.26
C MET A 361 -23.67 -14.02 15.18
N VAL A 362 -23.48 -13.52 13.97
CA VAL A 362 -22.72 -12.29 13.71
C VAL A 362 -23.60 -11.27 13.01
N PHE A 363 -23.66 -10.06 13.55
CA PHE A 363 -24.34 -8.92 12.93
C PHE A 363 -23.32 -7.84 12.57
N ILE A 364 -23.37 -7.36 11.33
CA ILE A 364 -22.54 -6.25 10.84
C ILE A 364 -23.45 -5.26 10.11
N ARG A 365 -23.29 -3.97 10.37
CA ARG A 365 -23.94 -2.89 9.62
C ARG A 365 -22.89 -1.90 9.13
N GLY A 366 -22.93 -1.57 7.84
CA GLY A 366 -22.16 -0.46 7.28
C GLY A 366 -23.04 0.61 6.65
N GLU A 367 -22.54 1.83 6.70
CA GLU A 367 -23.08 3.02 6.03
C GLU A 367 -22.18 3.36 4.83
N GLY A 368 -22.79 3.43 3.64
CA GLY A 368 -22.08 3.67 2.38
C GLY A 368 -22.41 5.00 1.71
N HIS A 369 -23.39 5.78 2.21
CA HIS A 369 -23.88 7.01 1.59
C HIS A 369 -22.75 7.94 1.10
N SER A 370 -21.78 8.23 1.97
CA SER A 370 -20.68 9.18 1.70
C SER A 370 -19.63 8.68 0.70
N SER A 371 -19.79 7.47 0.16
CA SER A 371 -18.96 6.95 -0.93
C SER A 371 -19.56 7.21 -2.32
N TYR A 372 -20.77 7.75 -2.38
CA TYR A 372 -21.50 8.01 -3.62
C TYR A 372 -21.70 9.51 -3.85
N SER A 373 -22.01 9.89 -5.10
CA SER A 373 -22.22 11.29 -5.45
C SER A 373 -23.48 11.84 -4.75
N PRO A 374 -23.41 13.02 -4.11
CA PRO A 374 -24.59 13.72 -3.57
C PRO A 374 -25.66 14.00 -4.63
N GLU A 375 -25.32 14.03 -5.93
CA GLU A 375 -26.28 14.21 -7.02
C GLU A 375 -27.29 13.06 -7.13
N LEU A 376 -26.99 11.89 -6.56
CA LEU A 376 -27.95 10.77 -6.45
C LEU A 376 -29.03 11.04 -5.39
N LYS A 377 -28.82 12.01 -4.49
CA LYS A 377 -29.68 12.35 -3.35
C LYS A 377 -30.13 11.11 -2.58
N LEU A 378 -29.14 10.29 -2.26
CA LEU A 378 -29.28 9.21 -1.30
C LEU A 378 -29.23 9.87 0.08
N ARG A 379 -30.20 9.58 0.93
CA ARG A 379 -30.19 10.03 2.32
C ARG A 379 -29.44 9.06 3.22
N ASN A 380 -29.55 7.76 2.90
CA ASN A 380 -28.96 6.68 3.67
C ASN A 380 -28.72 5.46 2.76
N PHE A 381 -27.57 4.80 2.92
CA PHE A 381 -27.32 3.50 2.30
C PHE A 381 -26.70 2.54 3.32
N GLN A 382 -27.57 1.74 3.95
CA GLN A 382 -27.16 0.74 4.91
C GLN A 382 -27.06 -0.63 4.25
N ARG A 383 -25.96 -1.33 4.53
CA ARG A 383 -25.84 -2.76 4.27
C ARG A 383 -25.74 -3.51 5.58
N ASN A 384 -26.61 -4.51 5.75
CA ASN A 384 -26.71 -5.30 6.97
C ASN A 384 -26.38 -6.75 6.67
N LEU A 385 -25.39 -7.32 7.36
CA LEU A 385 -25.06 -8.74 7.29
C LEU A 385 -25.46 -9.40 8.61
N LEU A 386 -26.11 -10.55 8.53
CA LEU A 386 -26.49 -11.36 9.66
C LEU A 386 -26.16 -12.83 9.36
N LEU A 387 -25.07 -13.32 9.94
CA LEU A 387 -24.71 -14.73 9.89
C LEU A 387 -25.57 -15.48 10.91
N LEU A 388 -26.58 -16.20 10.43
CA LEU A 388 -27.56 -16.93 11.25
C LEU A 388 -27.03 -18.30 11.66
N HIS A 389 -26.28 -18.93 10.75
CA HIS A 389 -25.60 -20.22 10.91
C HIS A 389 -24.29 -20.13 10.11
N PRO A 390 -23.23 -20.89 10.42
CA PRO A 390 -21.98 -20.86 9.65
C PRO A 390 -22.19 -21.01 8.13
N GLN A 391 -23.22 -21.75 7.71
CA GLN A 391 -23.57 -21.93 6.30
C GLN A 391 -24.80 -21.13 5.85
N LEU A 392 -25.27 -20.12 6.60
CA LEU A 392 -26.45 -19.31 6.25
C LEU A 392 -26.22 -17.84 6.62
N LEU A 393 -25.98 -17.03 5.60
CA LEU A 393 -25.83 -15.58 5.71
C LEU A 393 -27.05 -14.89 5.11
N LEU A 394 -27.61 -13.94 5.84
CA LEU A 394 -28.60 -12.98 5.37
C LEU A 394 -27.94 -11.62 5.16
N LEU A 395 -28.15 -11.02 4.01
CA LEU A 395 -27.78 -9.63 3.71
C LEU A 395 -29.04 -8.82 3.44
N VAL A 396 -29.14 -7.62 3.99
CA VAL A 396 -30.22 -6.67 3.71
C VAL A 396 -29.64 -5.30 3.37
N ASP A 397 -29.87 -4.86 2.14
CA ASP A 397 -29.59 -3.50 1.73
C ASP A 397 -30.82 -2.63 2.00
N HIS A 398 -30.60 -1.47 2.63
CA HIS A 398 -31.61 -0.43 2.87
C HIS A 398 -31.14 0.87 2.24
N ILE A 399 -31.92 1.37 1.28
CA ILE A 399 -31.66 2.61 0.56
C ILE A 399 -32.78 3.58 0.91
N HIS A 400 -32.43 4.73 1.48
CA HIS A 400 -33.34 5.85 1.72
C HIS A 400 -33.04 6.94 0.71
N LEU A 401 -34.05 7.38 -0.05
CA LEU A 401 -33.94 8.43 -1.05
C LEU A 401 -34.52 9.75 -0.52
N ASP A 402 -33.91 10.86 -0.92
CA ASP A 402 -34.57 12.16 -0.80
C ASP A 402 -35.75 12.28 -1.79
N PRO A 403 -36.77 13.12 -1.49
CA PRO A 403 -37.99 13.26 -2.31
C PRO A 403 -37.76 13.55 -3.79
N ASP A 404 -36.68 14.27 -4.10
CA ASP A 404 -36.31 14.74 -5.43
C ASP A 404 -35.09 13.99 -5.99
N SER A 405 -34.78 12.80 -5.45
CA SER A 405 -33.73 11.93 -5.98
C SER A 405 -33.99 11.58 -7.44
N PRO A 406 -32.97 11.61 -8.31
CA PRO A 406 -33.11 11.20 -9.71
C PRO A 406 -32.98 9.69 -9.91
N THR A 407 -32.52 8.92 -8.91
CA THR A 407 -32.27 7.49 -9.09
C THR A 407 -33.57 6.67 -9.04
N ARG A 408 -33.66 5.63 -9.87
CA ARG A 408 -34.87 4.80 -10.05
C ARG A 408 -34.60 3.31 -9.96
N ALA A 409 -33.34 2.89 -10.00
CA ALA A 409 -32.95 1.50 -9.88
C ALA A 409 -31.56 1.40 -9.24
N MET A 410 -31.31 0.25 -8.62
CA MET A 410 -30.00 -0.15 -8.14
C MET A 410 -29.57 -1.47 -8.79
N SER A 411 -28.26 -1.70 -8.84
CA SER A 411 -27.64 -2.92 -9.33
C SER A 411 -26.63 -3.42 -8.31
N ALA A 412 -26.86 -4.60 -7.74
CA ALA A 412 -25.95 -5.24 -6.80
C ALA A 412 -25.07 -6.28 -7.50
N PHE A 413 -23.76 -6.22 -7.27
CA PHE A 413 -22.80 -7.17 -7.83
C PHE A 413 -22.32 -8.15 -6.74
N PHE A 414 -22.14 -9.41 -7.14
CA PHE A 414 -21.60 -10.48 -6.30
C PHE A 414 -20.64 -11.33 -7.11
N HIS A 415 -19.43 -11.54 -6.61
CA HIS A 415 -18.31 -12.09 -7.38
C HIS A 415 -17.86 -13.46 -6.88
N ASN A 416 -17.36 -14.26 -7.83
CA ASN A 416 -16.57 -15.45 -7.56
C ASN A 416 -15.44 -15.52 -8.60
N THR A 417 -14.21 -15.42 -8.14
CA THR A 417 -13.02 -15.33 -9.00
C THR A 417 -12.74 -16.60 -9.79
N GLU A 418 -13.24 -17.75 -9.35
CA GLU A 418 -12.89 -19.04 -9.94
C GLU A 418 -14.07 -19.76 -10.57
N LEU A 419 -15.19 -19.82 -9.85
CA LEU A 419 -16.35 -20.62 -10.24
C LEU A 419 -17.42 -19.73 -10.89
N PRO A 420 -17.93 -20.09 -12.08
CA PRO A 420 -19.01 -19.36 -12.71
C PRO A 420 -20.34 -19.59 -11.99
N PHE A 421 -21.13 -18.53 -11.89
CA PHE A 421 -22.50 -18.61 -11.37
C PHE A 421 -23.46 -19.19 -12.42
N GLN A 422 -24.39 -20.00 -11.94
CA GLN A 422 -25.52 -20.52 -12.71
C GLN A 422 -26.83 -19.96 -12.15
N SER A 423 -27.70 -19.46 -13.02
CA SER A 423 -29.01 -18.93 -12.60
C SER A 423 -29.93 -20.05 -12.12
N THR A 424 -30.74 -19.77 -11.10
CA THR A 424 -31.78 -20.68 -10.59
C THR A 424 -33.03 -19.91 -10.18
N LYS A 425 -34.13 -20.63 -9.97
CA LYS A 425 -35.40 -20.08 -9.50
C LYS A 425 -36.19 -21.14 -8.74
N ILE A 426 -36.66 -20.80 -7.54
CA ILE A 426 -37.48 -21.68 -6.70
C ILE A 426 -38.69 -20.86 -6.22
N ASP A 427 -39.90 -21.39 -6.40
CA ASP A 427 -41.16 -20.78 -5.92
C ASP A 427 -41.32 -19.29 -6.26
N GLY A 428 -40.90 -18.89 -7.46
CA GLY A 428 -40.98 -17.49 -7.90
C GLY A 428 -39.76 -16.63 -7.52
N VAL A 429 -38.92 -17.08 -6.60
CA VAL A 429 -37.72 -16.37 -6.11
C VAL A 429 -36.52 -16.71 -6.99
N HIS A 430 -35.92 -15.70 -7.61
CA HIS A 430 -34.72 -15.86 -8.42
C HIS A 430 -33.48 -15.97 -7.54
N GLY A 431 -32.50 -16.71 -8.05
CA GLY A 431 -31.24 -16.96 -7.38
C GLY A 431 -30.11 -17.30 -8.35
N ALA A 432 -28.96 -17.57 -7.79
CA ALA A 432 -27.79 -18.10 -8.48
C ALA A 432 -27.07 -19.11 -7.59
N PHE A 433 -26.23 -19.96 -8.16
CA PHE A 433 -25.39 -20.87 -7.40
C PHE A 433 -24.04 -21.11 -8.09
N VAL A 434 -23.06 -21.54 -7.31
CA VAL A 434 -21.79 -22.11 -7.81
C VAL A 434 -21.71 -23.56 -7.37
N SER A 435 -21.08 -24.40 -8.20
CA SER A 435 -20.86 -25.81 -7.91
C SER A 435 -19.40 -26.05 -7.54
N HIS A 436 -19.16 -26.68 -6.39
CA HIS A 436 -17.85 -27.09 -5.92
C HIS A 436 -17.87 -28.60 -5.70
N GLY A 437 -17.34 -29.36 -6.65
CA GLY A 437 -17.54 -30.81 -6.68
C GLY A 437 -19.02 -31.13 -6.92
N GLU A 438 -19.61 -31.96 -6.05
CA GLU A 438 -21.05 -32.29 -6.07
C GLU A 438 -21.91 -31.30 -5.29
N ASP A 439 -21.28 -30.41 -4.50
CA ASP A 439 -21.97 -29.47 -3.63
C ASP A 439 -22.33 -28.17 -4.35
N ASN A 440 -23.49 -27.62 -4.01
CA ASN A 440 -23.97 -26.34 -4.53
C ASN A 440 -24.07 -25.29 -3.42
N TYR A 441 -23.41 -24.16 -3.62
CA TYR A 441 -23.52 -22.97 -2.78
C TYR A 441 -24.46 -21.98 -3.47
N LYS A 442 -25.57 -21.66 -2.80
CA LYS A 442 -26.74 -21.02 -3.41
C LYS A 442 -26.99 -19.64 -2.81
N MET A 443 -27.51 -18.75 -3.63
CA MET A 443 -28.02 -17.45 -3.21
C MET A 443 -29.37 -17.14 -3.84
N PHE A 444 -30.25 -16.48 -3.09
CA PHE A 444 -31.58 -16.05 -3.54
C PHE A 444 -31.87 -14.66 -3.02
N TRP A 445 -32.73 -13.91 -3.72
CA TRP A 445 -33.02 -12.53 -3.36
C TRP A 445 -34.45 -12.13 -3.64
N MET A 446 -34.96 -11.19 -2.86
CA MET A 446 -36.24 -10.50 -3.08
C MET A 446 -36.26 -9.17 -2.35
N ASP A 447 -37.12 -8.27 -2.78
CA ASP A 447 -37.40 -7.04 -2.05
C ASP A 447 -38.50 -7.23 -0.99
N ASP A 448 -38.73 -6.19 -0.18
CA ASP A 448 -39.76 -6.18 0.87
C ASP A 448 -41.23 -6.21 0.38
N THR A 449 -41.46 -6.24 -0.93
CA THR A 449 -42.76 -6.50 -1.56
C THR A 449 -42.91 -7.94 -2.05
N GLY A 450 -41.87 -8.76 -1.89
CA GLY A 450 -41.79 -10.12 -2.43
C GLY A 450 -41.40 -10.16 -3.91
N TYR A 451 -41.08 -9.02 -4.53
CA TYR A 451 -40.63 -8.99 -5.92
C TYR A 451 -39.18 -9.46 -6.01
N SER A 452 -38.93 -10.40 -6.93
CA SER A 452 -37.62 -10.96 -7.21
C SER A 452 -37.36 -10.92 -8.70
N ASN A 453 -36.42 -10.09 -9.14
CA ASN A 453 -36.04 -9.99 -10.55
C ASN A 453 -34.97 -11.02 -10.92
N LYS A 454 -34.95 -11.47 -12.19
CA LYS A 454 -33.90 -12.34 -12.69
C LYS A 454 -32.57 -11.58 -12.76
N GLY A 455 -31.56 -12.09 -12.07
CA GLY A 455 -30.19 -11.57 -12.13
C GLY A 455 -29.46 -11.98 -13.41
N VAL A 456 -28.46 -11.20 -13.79
CA VAL A 456 -27.57 -11.48 -14.93
C VAL A 456 -26.31 -12.14 -14.39
N VAL A 457 -26.01 -13.36 -14.85
CA VAL A 457 -24.73 -14.02 -14.56
C VAL A 457 -23.76 -13.78 -15.72
N GLY A 458 -22.48 -13.59 -15.43
CA GLY A 458 -21.49 -13.32 -16.46
C GLY A 458 -20.05 -13.43 -15.96
N TYR A 459 -19.13 -13.16 -16.88
CA TYR A 459 -17.70 -13.07 -16.60
C TYR A 459 -17.17 -11.74 -17.12
N TRP A 460 -16.45 -11.02 -16.27
CA TRP A 460 -15.80 -9.77 -16.65
C TRP A 460 -14.32 -10.01 -16.90
N ASN A 461 -13.85 -9.77 -18.13
CA ASN A 461 -12.43 -9.90 -18.48
C ASN A 461 -11.66 -8.64 -18.09
N TYR A 462 -10.46 -8.82 -17.52
CA TYR A 462 -9.56 -7.70 -17.26
C TYR A 462 -8.79 -7.27 -18.51
N PRO A 463 -8.54 -5.96 -18.69
CA PRO A 463 -7.69 -5.45 -19.75
C PRO A 463 -6.28 -6.06 -19.69
N ARG A 464 -5.60 -6.07 -20.84
CA ARG A 464 -4.19 -6.50 -20.89
C ARG A 464 -3.34 -5.61 -19.97
N GLY A 465 -2.48 -6.24 -19.16
CA GLY A 465 -1.60 -5.55 -18.20
C GLY A 465 -1.92 -5.87 -16.74
N TYR A 466 -3.11 -6.40 -16.46
CA TYR A 466 -3.44 -6.99 -15.15
C TYR A 466 -2.94 -8.44 -15.06
N PRO A 467 -2.53 -8.91 -13.87
CA PRO A 467 -1.97 -10.26 -13.70
C PRO A 467 -3.02 -11.36 -13.66
N TYR A 468 -4.31 -11.02 -13.53
CA TYR A 468 -5.43 -11.95 -13.47
C TYR A 468 -6.39 -11.75 -14.64
N ASN A 469 -7.11 -12.82 -14.99
CA ASN A 469 -7.98 -12.84 -16.16
C ASN A 469 -9.28 -12.05 -15.96
N GLY A 470 -9.76 -11.90 -14.73
CA GLY A 470 -11.08 -11.35 -14.45
C GLY A 470 -11.81 -12.05 -13.31
N SER A 471 -13.15 -11.89 -13.27
CA SER A 471 -14.01 -12.51 -12.26
C SER A 471 -15.37 -12.88 -12.84
N ASN A 472 -15.95 -13.98 -12.36
CA ASN A 472 -17.38 -14.27 -12.55
C ASN A 472 -18.20 -13.37 -11.63
N TYR A 473 -19.41 -13.02 -12.06
CA TYR A 473 -20.31 -12.20 -11.27
C TYR A 473 -21.79 -12.57 -11.46
N VAL A 474 -22.59 -12.21 -10.46
CA VAL A 474 -24.04 -12.03 -10.55
C VAL A 474 -24.35 -10.54 -10.40
N ASN A 475 -25.13 -9.99 -11.32
CA ASN A 475 -25.67 -8.65 -11.25
C ASN A 475 -27.19 -8.72 -11.00
N VAL A 476 -27.63 -8.21 -9.85
CA VAL A 476 -29.03 -8.18 -9.43
C VAL A 476 -29.57 -6.75 -9.49
N THR A 477 -30.40 -6.46 -10.50
CA THR A 477 -31.02 -5.15 -10.67
C THR A 477 -32.42 -5.09 -10.07
N MET A 478 -32.68 -4.07 -9.24
CA MET A 478 -33.95 -3.84 -8.56
C MET A 478 -34.45 -2.40 -8.76
N PRO A 479 -35.76 -2.17 -8.95
CA PRO A 479 -36.32 -0.83 -8.95
C PRO A 479 -36.24 -0.23 -7.54
N LEU A 480 -35.95 1.07 -7.46
CA LEU A 480 -35.99 1.82 -6.21
C LEU A 480 -37.38 2.45 -6.01
N ARG A 481 -37.95 2.21 -4.84
CA ARG A 481 -39.16 2.84 -4.31
C ARG A 481 -38.80 3.98 -3.36
N TYR A 482 -39.62 5.03 -3.40
CA TYR A 482 -39.58 6.12 -2.43
C TYR A 482 -40.55 5.84 -1.26
N PRO A 483 -40.21 6.17 -0.01
CA PRO A 483 -38.94 6.78 0.43
C PRO A 483 -37.80 5.77 0.59
N HIS A 484 -38.12 4.51 0.87
CA HIS A 484 -37.12 3.48 1.11
C HIS A 484 -37.30 2.25 0.23
N THR A 485 -36.19 1.64 -0.13
CA THR A 485 -36.12 0.33 -0.80
C THR A 485 -35.30 -0.62 0.04
N ARG A 486 -35.80 -1.84 0.24
CA ARG A 486 -35.12 -2.85 1.03
C ARG A 486 -35.10 -4.17 0.30
N VAL A 487 -33.92 -4.73 0.13
CA VAL A 487 -33.70 -5.98 -0.60
C VAL A 487 -32.89 -6.92 0.25
N ALA A 488 -33.41 -8.13 0.40
CA ALA A 488 -32.78 -9.19 1.15
C ALA A 488 -32.20 -10.24 0.21
N TYR A 489 -31.03 -10.72 0.59
CA TYR A 489 -30.28 -11.77 -0.09
C TYR A 489 -29.94 -12.83 0.94
N ILE A 490 -30.21 -14.10 0.64
CA ILE A 490 -29.74 -15.22 1.44
C ILE A 490 -28.63 -15.94 0.69
N PHE A 491 -27.60 -16.36 1.41
CA PHE A 491 -26.46 -17.13 0.90
C PHE A 491 -26.32 -18.36 1.77
N TYR A 492 -26.27 -19.55 1.18
CA TYR A 492 -26.15 -20.76 1.96
C TYR A 492 -25.37 -21.89 1.29
N GLY A 493 -24.68 -22.65 2.14
CA GLY A 493 -23.90 -23.83 1.76
C GLY A 493 -24.75 -25.11 1.69
N PRO A 494 -24.13 -26.22 1.27
CA PRO A 494 -24.82 -27.50 1.04
C PRO A 494 -25.44 -28.11 2.30
N GLY A 495 -24.93 -27.77 3.50
CA GLY A 495 -25.45 -28.27 4.77
C GLY A 495 -26.74 -27.58 5.25
N VAL A 496 -27.30 -26.63 4.49
CA VAL A 496 -28.52 -25.92 4.84
C VAL A 496 -29.55 -26.07 3.72
N ASP A 497 -30.74 -26.55 4.08
CA ASP A 497 -31.89 -26.65 3.18
C ASP A 497 -32.95 -25.61 3.54
N VAL A 498 -33.03 -24.54 2.75
CA VAL A 498 -33.99 -23.44 2.95
C VAL A 498 -35.33 -23.81 2.31
N GLN A 499 -36.38 -23.86 3.13
CA GLN A 499 -37.75 -24.23 2.72
C GLN A 499 -38.66 -23.02 2.52
N SER A 500 -38.42 -21.93 3.24
CA SER A 500 -39.22 -20.71 3.13
C SER A 500 -38.36 -19.49 3.34
N PHE A 501 -38.55 -18.47 2.50
CA PHE A 501 -37.92 -17.17 2.62
C PHE A 501 -38.95 -16.11 2.24
N SER A 502 -39.27 -15.22 3.18
CA SER A 502 -40.20 -14.12 2.93
C SER A 502 -39.83 -12.89 3.72
N LEU A 503 -40.21 -11.74 3.18
CA LEU A 503 -39.91 -10.42 3.72
C LEU A 503 -41.20 -9.60 3.84
N ARG A 504 -41.32 -8.83 4.90
CA ARG A 504 -42.36 -7.80 5.06
C ARG A 504 -41.77 -6.58 5.75
N GLY A 505 -41.83 -5.44 5.09
CA GLY A 505 -41.35 -4.17 5.63
C GLY A 505 -42.49 -3.25 6.07
N ASP A 506 -42.23 -2.42 7.08
CA ASP A 506 -43.01 -1.24 7.43
C ASP A 506 -42.12 0.02 7.36
N ASP A 507 -42.53 1.19 7.84
CA ASP A 507 -41.72 2.41 7.73
C ASP A 507 -40.42 2.40 8.56
N GLN A 508 -40.29 1.51 9.55
CA GLN A 508 -39.23 1.52 10.55
C GLN A 508 -38.34 0.27 10.52
N ARG A 509 -38.87 -0.86 10.05
CA ARG A 509 -38.19 -2.15 10.12
C ARG A 509 -38.57 -3.08 8.97
N VAL A 510 -37.76 -4.13 8.83
CA VAL A 510 -38.04 -5.29 7.99
C VAL A 510 -38.13 -6.52 8.85
N ASP A 511 -39.23 -7.24 8.70
CA ASP A 511 -39.48 -8.53 9.32
C ASP A 511 -39.19 -9.61 8.26
N ILE A 512 -38.32 -10.55 8.59
CA ILE A 512 -37.79 -11.57 7.68
C ILE A 512 -38.08 -12.92 8.30
N TYR A 513 -38.81 -13.75 7.57
CA TYR A 513 -39.10 -15.12 7.96
C TYR A 513 -38.31 -16.07 7.06
N LEU A 514 -37.47 -16.88 7.68
CA LEU A 514 -36.60 -17.83 7.01
C LEU A 514 -36.70 -19.17 7.72
N ALA A 515 -37.24 -20.18 7.04
CA ALA A 515 -37.36 -21.54 7.57
C ALA A 515 -36.39 -22.46 6.82
N THR A 516 -35.58 -23.19 7.57
CA THR A 516 -34.80 -24.32 7.07
C THR A 516 -35.45 -25.61 7.51
N LYS A 517 -34.94 -26.74 7.01
CA LYS A 517 -35.38 -28.07 7.49
C LYS A 517 -35.24 -28.26 9.01
N GLU A 518 -34.29 -27.57 9.64
CA GLU A 518 -33.93 -27.76 11.05
C GLU A 518 -34.40 -26.61 11.96
N HIS A 519 -34.41 -25.37 11.46
CA HIS A 519 -34.58 -24.17 12.28
C HIS A 519 -35.52 -23.18 11.61
N THR A 520 -36.29 -22.45 12.41
CA THR A 520 -37.07 -21.30 11.95
C THR A 520 -36.52 -20.01 12.53
N TYR A 521 -36.16 -19.08 11.66
CA TYR A 521 -35.65 -17.76 12.00
C TYR A 521 -36.70 -16.69 11.70
N THR A 522 -37.04 -15.89 12.72
CA THR A 522 -37.76 -14.63 12.55
C THR A 522 -36.83 -13.49 12.91
N ILE A 523 -36.42 -12.70 11.92
CA ILE A 523 -35.49 -11.60 12.08
C ILE A 523 -36.26 -10.27 11.99
N TYR A 524 -36.05 -9.40 12.96
CA TYR A 524 -36.54 -8.03 12.98
C TYR A 524 -35.35 -7.10 12.83
N LEU A 525 -35.22 -6.44 11.68
CA LEU A 525 -34.13 -5.52 11.38
C LEU A 525 -34.65 -4.08 11.39
N LEU A 526 -34.14 -3.25 12.30
CA LEU A 526 -34.53 -1.84 12.38
C LEU A 526 -33.68 -1.01 11.41
N THR A 527 -34.33 -0.40 10.43
CA THR A 527 -33.68 0.39 9.37
C THR A 527 -33.97 1.89 9.48
N GLY A 528 -34.95 2.29 10.30
CA GLY A 528 -35.29 3.70 10.51
C GLY A 528 -34.14 4.51 11.15
N GLU A 529 -34.01 5.77 10.75
CA GLU A 529 -33.01 6.72 11.29
C GLU A 529 -33.18 6.96 12.79
N VAL A 530 -34.43 7.13 13.22
CA VAL A 530 -34.82 7.21 14.64
C VAL A 530 -35.59 5.95 14.98
N PRO A 531 -34.92 4.85 15.35
CA PRO A 531 -35.62 3.61 15.61
C PRO A 531 -36.46 3.74 16.88
N SER A 532 -37.63 3.12 16.86
CA SER A 532 -38.54 3.05 18.01
C SER A 532 -37.96 2.32 19.23
N LYS A 533 -36.86 1.57 19.04
CA LYS A 533 -36.15 0.81 20.08
C LYS A 533 -34.64 0.97 19.91
N PRO A 534 -33.84 0.88 20.99
CA PRO A 534 -32.37 0.99 20.93
C PRO A 534 -31.70 -0.29 20.40
N LEU A 535 -32.23 -0.87 19.31
CA LEU A 535 -31.80 -2.14 18.72
C LEU A 535 -31.42 -1.94 17.26
N PHE A 536 -30.41 -2.68 16.79
CA PHE A 536 -30.18 -2.86 15.37
C PHE A 536 -31.01 -4.01 14.81
N ALA A 537 -30.94 -5.17 15.46
CA ALA A 537 -31.63 -6.38 15.03
C ALA A 537 -32.04 -7.27 16.20
N MET A 538 -33.08 -8.07 15.99
CA MET A 538 -33.51 -9.13 16.90
C MET A 538 -33.79 -10.40 16.10
N VAL A 539 -33.26 -11.52 16.55
CA VAL A 539 -33.46 -12.83 15.92
C VAL A 539 -34.19 -13.74 16.91
N LEU A 540 -35.32 -14.30 16.48
CA LEU A 540 -35.98 -15.40 17.15
C LEU A 540 -35.66 -16.68 16.38
N VAL A 541 -34.92 -17.60 17.01
CA VAL A 541 -34.61 -18.94 16.47
C VAL A 541 -35.23 -19.99 17.37
N ASP A 542 -36.20 -20.76 16.89
CA ASP A 542 -36.89 -21.83 17.63
C ASP A 542 -37.23 -21.47 19.10
N HIS A 543 -37.80 -20.27 19.30
CA HIS A 543 -38.15 -19.65 20.60
C HIS A 543 -37.02 -19.01 21.41
N LYS A 544 -35.76 -19.09 20.97
CA LYS A 544 -34.63 -18.37 21.56
C LYS A 544 -34.50 -16.97 20.97
N LYS A 545 -34.43 -15.97 21.84
CA LYS A 545 -34.28 -14.56 21.48
C LYS A 545 -32.82 -14.11 21.56
N ILE A 546 -32.29 -13.62 20.45
CA ILE A 546 -30.95 -13.01 20.34
C ILE A 546 -31.14 -11.56 19.90
N VAL A 547 -30.42 -10.64 20.54
CA VAL A 547 -30.60 -9.20 20.35
C VAL A 547 -29.26 -8.53 20.08
N PHE A 548 -29.25 -7.63 19.11
CA PHE A 548 -28.11 -6.77 18.77
C PHE A 548 -28.49 -5.33 19.12
N GLU A 549 -28.03 -4.87 20.29
CA GLU A 549 -28.36 -3.57 20.86
C GLU A 549 -27.42 -2.46 20.36
N LYS A 550 -27.93 -1.22 20.26
CA LYS A 550 -27.13 -0.06 19.84
C LYS A 550 -26.08 0.36 20.86
N SER A 551 -26.33 0.15 22.15
CA SER A 551 -25.40 0.46 23.25
C SER A 551 -24.11 -0.36 23.20
N ALA A 552 -24.10 -1.47 22.47
CA ALA A 552 -22.93 -2.33 22.32
C ALA A 552 -22.26 -2.20 20.95
N ALA A 553 -22.65 -1.18 20.16
CA ALA A 553 -21.91 -0.75 18.97
C ALA A 553 -20.56 -0.13 19.38
N ALA A 554 -19.60 -0.11 18.46
CA ALA A 554 -18.32 0.57 18.67
C ALA A 554 -18.53 2.04 19.05
N GLU A 555 -17.74 2.53 20.01
CA GLU A 555 -17.72 3.94 20.40
C GLU A 555 -17.33 4.83 19.21
N GLU A 556 -17.69 6.12 19.28
CA GLU A 556 -17.28 7.11 18.29
C GLU A 556 -15.78 7.04 18.05
N ASP A 557 -15.43 6.91 16.76
CA ASP A 557 -14.09 6.71 16.26
C ASP A 557 -13.23 7.95 16.54
N SER A 558 -12.70 8.04 17.76
CA SER A 558 -11.86 9.15 18.19
C SER A 558 -10.52 9.06 17.46
N SER A 559 -10.30 10.00 16.55
CA SER A 559 -9.00 10.20 15.92
C SER A 559 -7.90 10.26 16.97
N PRO A 560 -6.82 9.49 16.79
CA PRO A 560 -5.62 9.67 17.61
C PRO A 560 -5.16 11.12 17.59
N GLU A 561 -4.65 11.58 18.72
CA GLU A 561 -3.96 12.87 18.85
C GLU A 561 -2.73 12.91 17.93
N GLU A 562 -2.27 14.11 17.59
CA GLU A 562 -1.00 14.26 16.85
C GLU A 562 0.17 13.89 17.76
N VAL A 563 1.16 13.15 17.24
CA VAL A 563 2.36 12.80 18.01
C VAL A 563 3.07 14.08 18.46
N GLU A 564 3.24 14.24 19.77
CA GLU A 564 3.89 15.41 20.34
C GLU A 564 5.35 15.53 19.86
N GLU A 565 5.77 16.76 19.56
CA GLU A 565 7.13 17.06 19.11
C GLU A 565 7.63 16.17 17.95
N TYR A 566 6.74 15.71 17.06
CA TYR A 566 7.04 14.78 15.97
C TYR A 566 8.26 15.15 15.11
N VAL A 567 8.57 16.44 14.96
CA VAL A 567 9.79 16.92 14.28
C VAL A 567 11.05 16.57 15.07
N ASN A 568 11.04 16.77 16.39
CA ASN A 568 12.18 16.48 17.27
C ASN A 568 12.45 14.97 17.30
N VAL A 569 11.41 14.13 17.31
CA VAL A 569 11.55 12.66 17.26
C VAL A 569 12.40 12.23 16.06
N VAL A 570 12.13 12.78 14.88
CA VAL A 570 12.90 12.48 13.67
C VAL A 570 14.33 13.04 13.74
N GLU A 571 14.49 14.28 14.20
CA GLU A 571 15.81 14.90 14.32
C GLU A 571 16.72 14.19 15.33
N ASP A 572 16.17 13.69 16.43
CA ASP A 572 16.90 12.92 17.43
C ASP A 572 17.39 11.60 16.82
N ASN A 573 16.55 10.86 16.11
CA ASN A 573 16.97 9.62 15.42
C ASN A 573 18.04 9.88 14.35
N LEU A 574 17.99 11.01 13.63
CA LEU A 574 19.01 11.38 12.65
C LEU A 574 20.39 11.65 13.28
N GLN A 575 20.46 12.03 14.56
CA GLN A 575 21.74 12.28 15.25
C GLN A 575 22.54 11.01 15.48
N HIS A 576 21.92 9.83 15.48
CA HIS A 576 22.58 8.54 15.69
C HIS A 576 23.52 8.14 14.53
N VAL A 577 23.32 8.72 13.35
CA VAL A 577 24.05 8.34 12.13
C VAL A 577 25.48 8.84 12.16
N LYS A 578 25.65 10.11 12.52
CA LYS A 578 26.92 10.83 12.39
C LYS A 578 28.05 10.18 13.20
N PRO A 579 27.86 9.75 14.47
CA PRO A 579 28.89 9.05 15.22
C PRO A 579 29.39 7.77 14.56
N VAL A 580 28.49 6.98 13.94
CA VAL A 580 28.85 5.72 13.26
C VAL A 580 29.74 5.99 12.05
N PHE A 581 29.39 6.98 11.23
CA PHE A 581 30.20 7.37 10.07
C PHE A 581 31.56 7.95 10.49
N GLN A 582 31.60 8.76 11.55
CA GLN A 582 32.87 9.26 12.12
C GLN A 582 33.74 8.12 12.66
N GLN A 583 33.16 7.09 13.27
CA GLN A 583 33.90 5.92 13.72
C GLN A 583 34.49 5.12 12.55
N MET A 584 33.73 4.92 11.47
CA MET A 584 34.22 4.28 10.25
C MET A 584 35.36 5.06 9.62
N GLU A 585 35.24 6.38 9.54
CA GLU A 585 36.30 7.28 9.07
C GLU A 585 37.59 7.08 9.89
N ARG A 586 37.49 7.13 11.23
CA ARG A 586 38.64 6.89 12.14
C ARG A 586 39.29 5.54 11.89
N HIS A 587 38.50 4.48 11.71
CA HIS A 587 39.02 3.13 11.50
C HIS A 587 39.74 2.99 10.15
N ILE A 588 39.18 3.58 9.09
CA ILE A 588 39.79 3.57 7.76
C ILE A 588 41.09 4.38 7.78
N LEU A 589 41.09 5.59 8.33
CA LEU A 589 42.31 6.41 8.47
C LEU A 589 43.37 5.66 9.29
N GLY A 590 42.98 4.98 10.38
CA GLY A 590 43.87 4.15 11.19
C GLY A 590 44.53 2.99 10.43
N ARG A 591 43.84 2.38 9.45
CA ARG A 591 44.40 1.35 8.57
C ARG A 591 45.29 1.94 7.48
N VAL A 592 44.88 3.07 6.90
CA VAL A 592 45.60 3.73 5.79
C VAL A 592 46.97 4.22 6.26
N LEU A 593 47.07 4.77 7.47
CA LEU A 593 48.34 5.19 8.10
C LEU A 593 49.38 4.06 8.24
N ASN A 594 48.96 2.80 8.15
CA ASN A 594 49.83 1.61 8.24
C ASN A 594 50.20 1.01 6.87
N THR A 595 49.87 1.65 5.74
CA THR A 595 50.10 1.11 4.39
C THR A 595 50.87 2.07 3.47
N ALA A 596 51.73 1.52 2.60
CA ALA A 596 52.54 2.28 1.63
C ALA A 596 51.72 2.99 0.54
N SER A 597 50.42 2.68 0.39
CA SER A 597 49.49 3.33 -0.55
C SER A 597 48.69 4.50 0.07
N PHE A 598 49.20 5.07 1.15
CA PHE A 598 48.57 6.12 1.97
C PHE A 598 47.92 7.24 1.14
N ARG A 599 48.68 7.82 0.18
CA ARG A 599 48.26 8.99 -0.61
C ARG A 599 46.99 8.75 -1.42
N LYS A 600 46.91 7.63 -2.14
CA LYS A 600 45.80 7.31 -3.05
C LYS A 600 44.49 7.02 -2.30
N THR A 601 44.58 6.57 -1.05
CA THR A 601 43.41 6.24 -0.23
C THR A 601 42.92 7.47 0.53
N ALA A 602 43.85 8.29 1.05
CA ALA A 602 43.53 9.59 1.64
C ALA A 602 42.88 10.54 0.61
N GLU A 603 43.37 10.58 -0.63
CA GLU A 603 42.78 11.37 -1.73
C GLU A 603 41.34 10.96 -2.08
N ARG A 604 40.95 9.69 -1.88
CA ARG A 604 39.58 9.22 -2.13
C ARG A 604 38.63 9.55 -0.98
N LEU A 605 39.10 9.46 0.27
CA LEU A 605 38.29 9.73 1.47
C LEU A 605 38.05 11.22 1.69
N LEU A 606 39.04 12.04 1.36
CA LEU A 606 39.09 13.47 1.66
C LEU A 606 38.75 14.34 0.45
N GLN A 607 37.95 13.86 -0.52
CA GLN A 607 37.53 14.71 -1.64
C GLN A 607 36.72 15.90 -1.10
N PHE A 608 37.38 17.02 -0.84
CA PHE A 608 36.72 18.28 -0.53
C PHE A 608 36.42 19.00 -1.85
N SER A 609 35.41 19.86 -1.82
CA SER A 609 35.10 20.77 -2.94
C SER A 609 36.24 21.76 -3.24
N ASP A 610 37.22 21.87 -2.34
CA ASP A 610 38.43 22.67 -2.49
C ASP A 610 39.67 21.75 -2.58
N LYS A 611 40.22 21.59 -3.81
CA LYS A 611 41.39 20.74 -4.07
C LYS A 611 42.61 21.17 -3.25
N LYS A 612 42.74 22.47 -2.96
CA LYS A 612 43.91 23.03 -2.26
C LYS A 612 43.92 22.64 -0.77
N LYS A 613 42.75 22.67 -0.12
CA LYS A 613 42.57 22.19 1.25
C LYS A 613 42.75 20.67 1.37
N THR A 614 42.30 19.93 0.36
CA THR A 614 42.51 18.47 0.30
C THR A 614 44.00 18.14 0.31
N GLU A 615 44.80 18.87 -0.49
CA GLU A 615 46.25 18.70 -0.58
C GLU A 615 46.97 19.08 0.71
N GLU A 616 46.65 20.22 1.33
CA GLU A 616 47.22 20.65 2.61
C GLU A 616 46.95 19.65 3.74
N VAL A 617 45.73 19.12 3.81
CA VAL A 617 45.34 18.13 4.82
C VAL A 617 46.11 16.81 4.60
N ILE A 618 46.24 16.35 3.36
CA ILE A 618 47.01 15.16 3.01
C ILE A 618 48.50 15.34 3.36
N GLU A 619 49.08 16.51 3.09
CA GLU A 619 50.47 16.81 3.47
C GLU A 619 50.67 16.84 4.98
N THR A 620 49.72 17.40 5.72
CA THR A 620 49.75 17.46 7.19
C THR A 620 49.69 16.04 7.79
N MET A 621 48.85 15.15 7.24
CA MET A 621 48.83 13.75 7.66
C MET A 621 50.13 13.00 7.31
N PHE A 622 50.70 13.26 6.13
CA PHE A 622 52.00 12.70 5.72
C PHE A 622 53.13 13.12 6.67
N ALA A 623 53.13 14.39 7.10
CA ALA A 623 54.11 14.91 8.05
C ALA A 623 53.97 14.27 9.45
N MET A 624 52.75 13.98 9.90
CA MET A 624 52.48 13.30 11.17
C MET A 624 52.86 11.82 11.14
N SER A 625 52.62 11.12 10.02
CA SER A 625 53.08 9.73 9.80
C SER A 625 54.62 9.62 9.82
N LYS A 626 55.34 10.53 9.14
CA LYS A 626 56.81 10.56 9.13
C LYS A 626 57.44 10.81 10.51
N LYS A 627 56.77 11.54 11.41
CA LYS A 627 57.28 11.81 12.78
C LYS A 627 57.40 10.55 13.65
N GLN A 628 56.73 9.46 13.31
CA GLN A 628 56.80 8.21 14.07
C GLN A 628 58.05 7.36 13.73
N GLY A 629 58.67 7.56 12.56
CA GLY A 629 59.89 6.85 12.16
C GLY A 629 61.15 7.24 12.94
N ARG A 630 61.08 8.21 13.88
CA ARG A 630 62.27 8.75 14.57
C ARG A 630 62.18 8.85 16.11
N GLY A 631 61.15 8.32 16.77
CA GLY A 631 61.02 8.39 18.23
C GLY A 631 61.21 7.05 18.94
N LYS A 632 62.35 6.83 19.61
CA LYS A 632 62.53 5.75 20.59
C LYS A 632 61.81 6.11 21.90
N GLY A 633 60.87 5.26 22.33
CA GLY A 633 60.38 5.19 23.70
C GLY A 633 59.22 6.14 24.04
N GLY A 634 58.01 5.60 24.13
CA GLY A 634 56.84 6.29 24.70
C GLY A 634 55.52 5.70 24.21
N ARG A 635 54.60 5.43 25.15
CA ARG A 635 53.20 4.95 25.04
C ARG A 635 52.64 4.87 23.59
N LYS A 636 52.14 3.70 23.17
CA LYS A 636 51.30 3.56 21.96
C LYS A 636 50.06 4.46 22.10
N VAL A 637 50.16 5.69 21.62
CA VAL A 637 49.02 6.62 21.49
C VAL A 637 48.34 6.30 20.15
N ASN A 638 47.01 6.19 20.18
CA ASN A 638 46.18 5.80 19.04
C ASN A 638 46.16 6.96 18.01
N LEU A 639 47.07 6.94 17.02
CA LEU A 639 47.29 8.04 16.06
C LEU A 639 46.01 8.41 15.27
N GLY A 640 45.10 7.45 15.08
CA GLY A 640 43.80 7.68 14.43
C GLY A 640 42.86 8.60 15.22
N GLU A 641 42.88 8.55 16.56
CA GLU A 641 42.09 9.45 17.41
C GLU A 641 42.62 10.89 17.34
N LYS A 642 43.93 11.05 17.47
CA LYS A 642 44.57 12.37 17.45
C LYS A 642 44.50 13.08 16.08
N LEU A 643 44.50 12.32 14.99
CA LEU A 643 44.31 12.86 13.64
C LEU A 643 42.87 13.30 13.38
N SER A 644 41.89 12.50 13.84
CA SER A 644 40.46 12.83 13.74
C SER A 644 40.08 14.08 14.53
N GLU A 645 40.71 14.34 15.68
CA GLU A 645 40.49 15.56 16.47
C GLU A 645 41.01 16.84 15.80
N THR A 646 42.06 16.73 14.98
CA THR A 646 42.64 17.86 14.22
C THR A 646 42.03 18.08 12.83
N LEU A 647 41.24 17.13 12.33
CA LEU A 647 40.63 17.22 11.01
C LEU A 647 39.27 17.95 11.07
N PRO A 648 38.94 18.78 10.05
CA PRO A 648 37.60 19.35 9.94
C PRO A 648 36.55 18.24 9.87
N ASP A 649 35.45 18.38 10.61
CA ASP A 649 34.31 17.44 10.55
C ASP A 649 33.72 17.44 9.13
N ILE A 650 34.14 16.45 8.34
CA ILE A 650 33.80 16.32 6.92
C ILE A 650 32.28 16.26 6.74
N PHE A 651 31.60 15.54 7.64
CA PHE A 651 30.15 15.39 7.58
C PHE A 651 29.42 16.69 7.92
N ALA A 652 29.91 17.49 8.88
CA ALA A 652 29.37 18.83 9.11
C ALA A 652 29.55 19.74 7.89
N GLN A 653 30.67 19.64 7.19
CA GLN A 653 30.91 20.41 5.97
C GLN A 653 29.99 19.96 4.82
N VAL A 654 29.77 18.65 4.68
CA VAL A 654 28.80 18.07 3.74
C VAL A 654 27.39 18.61 4.03
N GLU A 655 26.97 18.63 5.29
CA GLU A 655 25.65 19.17 5.68
C GLU A 655 25.50 20.66 5.38
N VAL A 656 26.53 21.47 5.62
CA VAL A 656 26.50 22.89 5.28
C VAL A 656 26.43 23.10 3.76
N ASN A 657 27.17 22.31 3.00
CA ASN A 657 27.15 22.36 1.53
C ASN A 657 25.78 21.93 0.98
N GLU A 658 25.19 20.87 1.55
CA GLU A 658 23.86 20.41 1.22
C GLU A 658 22.80 21.48 1.52
N LYS A 659 22.83 22.08 2.72
CA LYS A 659 21.93 23.19 3.10
C LYS A 659 22.06 24.37 2.14
N LYS A 660 23.28 24.75 1.75
CA LYS A 660 23.53 25.81 0.77
C LYS A 660 23.03 25.45 -0.63
N ALA A 661 23.19 24.19 -1.06
CA ALA A 661 22.68 23.71 -2.34
C ALA A 661 21.15 23.74 -2.36
N ARG A 662 20.49 23.21 -1.32
CA ARG A 662 19.03 23.26 -1.16
C ARG A 662 18.49 24.69 -1.18
N GLN A 663 19.14 25.63 -0.49
CA GLN A 663 18.77 27.05 -0.50
C GLN A 663 18.95 27.72 -1.87
N ARG A 664 19.98 27.35 -2.64
CA ARG A 664 20.21 27.87 -4.00
C ARG A 664 19.16 27.36 -4.99
N THR A 665 18.82 26.07 -4.92
CA THR A 665 17.78 25.48 -5.75
C THR A 665 16.42 26.11 -5.43
N SER A 666 16.10 26.27 -4.14
CA SER A 666 14.88 26.93 -3.69
C SER A 666 14.76 28.40 -4.12
N LYS A 667 15.87 29.14 -4.22
CA LYS A 667 15.88 30.52 -4.71
C LYS A 667 15.68 30.62 -6.23
N ARG A 668 16.34 29.75 -7.01
CA ARG A 668 16.19 29.72 -8.48
C ARG A 668 14.77 29.42 -8.91
N THR A 669 14.10 28.46 -8.26
CA THR A 669 12.71 28.12 -8.56
C THR A 669 11.73 29.23 -8.17
N TYR A 670 12.09 30.12 -7.24
CA TYR A 670 11.27 31.29 -6.88
C TYR A 670 11.42 32.44 -7.89
N GLU A 671 12.61 32.61 -8.50
CA GLU A 671 12.87 33.64 -9.52
C GLU A 671 12.31 33.25 -10.91
N ASP A 672 12.26 31.95 -11.25
CA ASP A 672 11.69 31.47 -12.53
C ASP A 672 10.16 31.29 -12.54
N SER A 673 9.46 31.60 -11.44
CA SER A 673 8.03 31.27 -11.25
C SER A 673 7.05 32.45 -11.35
N GLN A 674 7.46 33.58 -11.95
CA GLN A 674 6.58 34.72 -12.18
C GLN A 674 5.71 34.63 -13.45
N GLU A 675 5.96 33.70 -14.35
CA GLU A 675 5.09 33.46 -15.52
C GLU A 675 4.98 31.95 -15.80
N GLU A 676 3.82 31.53 -16.30
CA GLU A 676 3.39 30.17 -16.68
C GLU A 676 2.69 29.31 -15.61
N GLY A 677 1.40 29.07 -15.86
CA GLY A 677 0.55 28.15 -15.14
C GLY A 677 0.53 26.79 -15.80
N GLU A 678 0.99 25.77 -15.07
CA GLU A 678 0.57 24.37 -15.20
C GLU A 678 0.87 23.67 -13.87
N GLY A 679 -0.15 23.06 -13.28
CA GLY A 679 -0.21 22.69 -11.86
C GLY A 679 0.58 21.44 -11.43
N ASP A 680 1.35 20.80 -12.32
CA ASP A 680 2.00 19.51 -12.03
C ASP A 680 3.53 19.60 -11.85
N SER A 681 4.13 20.77 -12.15
CA SER A 681 5.59 20.99 -12.04
C SER A 681 6.04 21.62 -10.70
N ARG A 682 5.12 21.93 -9.78
CA ARG A 682 5.42 22.50 -8.45
C ARG A 682 5.71 21.45 -7.35
N ALA A 683 5.90 20.19 -7.73
CA ALA A 683 6.00 19.06 -6.80
C ALA A 683 7.34 18.89 -6.05
N PHE A 684 8.34 19.76 -6.26
CA PHE A 684 9.69 19.60 -5.68
C PHE A 684 10.00 20.55 -4.51
N MET A 685 9.09 21.45 -4.14
CA MET A 685 9.35 22.43 -3.08
C MET A 685 8.25 22.44 -2.02
N ASP A 686 8.50 21.72 -0.93
CA ASP A 686 8.23 22.19 0.43
C ASP A 686 8.72 21.15 1.45
N TYR A 687 10.04 21.11 1.64
CA TYR A 687 10.65 20.72 2.90
C TYR A 687 11.49 21.91 3.35
N THR A 688 10.81 22.96 3.82
CA THR A 688 11.47 24.09 4.48
C THR A 688 11.46 23.85 5.98
N ASP A 689 12.66 23.83 6.56
CA ASP A 689 12.89 23.89 8.00
C ASP A 689 12.40 25.27 8.50
N GLY A 690 11.25 25.27 9.17
CA GLY A 690 10.54 26.44 9.65
C GLY A 690 11.17 27.05 10.90
N ARG A 691 12.48 27.34 10.92
CA ARG A 691 13.09 28.19 11.94
C ARG A 691 13.31 29.61 11.43
N LYS A 692 12.30 30.48 11.62
CA LYS A 692 12.54 31.92 11.73
C LYS A 692 12.54 32.32 13.21
N ASN A 693 13.69 32.78 13.67
CA ASN A 693 13.92 33.40 14.97
C ASN A 693 12.82 34.42 15.32
N ARG A 694 12.06 34.14 16.37
CA ARG A 694 11.15 35.11 17.01
C ARG A 694 11.97 36.09 17.84
N LYS A 695 12.12 37.33 17.38
CA LYS A 695 12.25 38.54 18.21
C LYS A 695 11.70 39.76 17.47
N GLY A 696 10.83 40.53 18.14
CA GLY A 696 10.54 41.94 17.84
C GLY A 696 9.22 42.23 17.11
N ALA A 697 8.33 42.93 17.82
CA ALA A 697 7.04 43.45 17.35
C ALA A 697 7.17 44.61 16.33
N PHE A 698 6.14 44.81 15.48
CA PHE A 698 5.30 46.02 15.37
C PHE A 698 4.34 45.96 14.16
N VAL A 699 3.19 46.65 14.30
CA VAL A 699 1.99 46.65 13.44
C VAL A 699 1.98 47.84 12.45
N LYS A 700 1.15 47.72 11.38
CA LYS A 700 0.70 48.68 10.33
C LYS A 700 1.53 48.60 9.02
N GLY A 701 0.96 48.57 7.82
CA GLY A 701 -0.42 48.63 7.32
C GLY A 701 -0.43 48.92 5.80
N ARG A 702 -1.65 48.91 5.22
CA ARG A 702 -2.10 49.50 3.92
C ARG A 702 -1.99 48.68 2.61
N LYS A 703 -3.18 48.21 2.20
CA LYS A 703 -3.92 48.35 0.91
C LYS A 703 -3.15 48.82 -0.34
N PHE A 704 -3.35 48.11 -1.47
CA PHE A 704 -3.64 48.62 -2.84
C PHE A 704 -4.26 47.44 -3.63
N LYS A 705 -5.53 47.50 -4.06
CA LYS A 705 -6.16 48.06 -5.28
C LYS A 705 -6.49 46.95 -6.30
N GLU A 706 -7.76 46.95 -6.71
CA GLU A 706 -8.39 46.22 -7.82
C GLU A 706 -7.80 46.58 -9.20
N VAL A 707 -8.37 45.89 -10.22
CA VAL A 707 -8.45 46.19 -11.68
C VAL A 707 -7.52 45.26 -12.49
N HIS A 708 -7.91 44.51 -13.53
CA HIS A 708 -9.13 44.33 -14.34
C HIS A 708 -9.12 42.94 -15.00
N MET A 709 -10.29 42.40 -15.35
CA MET A 709 -10.42 41.34 -16.35
C MET A 709 -10.24 41.92 -17.76
N VAL A 710 -9.46 41.27 -18.60
CA VAL A 710 -9.51 41.43 -20.07
C VAL A 710 -9.53 40.04 -20.70
N ALA A 711 -10.46 39.88 -21.62
CA ALA A 711 -10.73 38.69 -22.42
C ALA A 711 -9.52 38.28 -23.28
N THR A 712 -9.43 36.99 -23.59
CA THR A 712 -8.48 36.47 -24.59
C THR A 712 -9.24 35.63 -25.61
N GLU A 713 -9.25 36.14 -26.85
CA GLU A 713 -9.57 35.41 -28.07
C GLU A 713 -8.53 34.30 -28.32
N GLY A 714 -8.95 33.27 -29.06
CA GLY A 714 -8.19 32.05 -29.31
C GLY A 714 -6.94 32.23 -30.17
N SER A 715 -6.01 31.29 -30.02
CA SER A 715 -4.95 31.02 -30.99
C SER A 715 -4.48 29.56 -30.87
N GLU A 716 -4.24 28.98 -32.03
CA GLU A 716 -3.96 27.58 -32.34
C GLU A 716 -2.59 27.11 -31.79
N GLY A 717 -2.60 26.01 -31.02
CA GLY A 717 -1.39 25.35 -30.52
C GLY A 717 -1.19 23.97 -31.15
N LEU A 718 -0.70 23.90 -32.39
CA LEU A 718 -0.29 22.62 -33.01
C LEU A 718 1.17 22.62 -33.54
N SER A 719 1.96 23.66 -33.30
CA SER A 719 3.29 23.84 -33.91
C SER A 719 4.48 23.47 -33.00
N SER A 720 4.35 23.51 -31.67
CA SER A 720 5.51 23.35 -30.76
C SER A 720 5.96 21.89 -30.56
N THR A 721 5.04 20.93 -30.60
CA THR A 721 5.32 19.52 -30.28
C THR A 721 6.13 18.80 -31.36
N ALA A 722 5.94 19.16 -32.64
CA ALA A 722 6.64 18.57 -33.77
C ALA A 722 8.13 18.97 -33.83
N SER A 723 8.50 20.11 -33.23
CA SER A 723 9.87 20.62 -33.15
C SER A 723 10.71 19.84 -32.13
N TYR A 724 10.14 19.51 -30.97
CA TYR A 724 10.83 18.85 -29.87
C TYR A 724 11.19 17.39 -30.18
N ILE A 725 10.28 16.65 -30.83
CA ILE A 725 10.49 15.25 -31.20
C ILE A 725 11.63 15.12 -32.22
N ARG A 726 11.72 16.06 -33.17
CA ARG A 726 12.81 16.10 -34.16
C ARG A 726 14.15 16.38 -33.52
N LEU A 727 14.19 17.33 -32.57
CA LEU A 727 15.41 17.65 -31.83
C LEU A 727 15.88 16.46 -30.99
N PHE A 728 14.95 15.75 -30.34
CA PHE A 728 15.23 14.56 -29.54
C PHE A 728 15.79 13.40 -30.39
N LEU A 729 15.22 13.15 -31.57
CA LEU A 729 15.71 12.13 -32.50
C LEU A 729 17.10 12.46 -33.06
N LEU A 730 17.35 13.72 -33.40
CA LEU A 730 18.67 14.18 -33.84
C LEU A 730 19.73 14.00 -32.75
N LEU A 731 19.41 14.36 -31.49
CA LEU A 731 20.34 14.25 -30.37
C LEU A 731 20.68 12.79 -30.06
N ASN A 732 19.69 11.89 -30.07
CA ASN A 732 19.91 10.47 -29.82
C ASN A 732 20.69 9.81 -30.96
N THR A 733 20.41 10.17 -32.20
CA THR A 733 21.16 9.68 -33.37
C THR A 733 22.63 10.14 -33.31
N ALA A 734 22.87 11.41 -32.99
CA ALA A 734 24.23 11.93 -32.82
C ALA A 734 24.97 11.23 -31.66
N THR A 735 24.29 11.00 -30.54
CA THR A 735 24.85 10.31 -29.37
C THR A 735 25.19 8.85 -29.68
N PHE A 736 24.33 8.17 -30.46
CA PHE A 736 24.58 6.81 -30.94
C PHE A 736 25.85 6.74 -31.81
N PHE A 737 25.99 7.63 -32.81
CA PHE A 737 27.19 7.66 -33.65
C PHE A 737 28.46 8.03 -32.87
N LEU A 738 28.35 8.85 -31.83
CA LEU A 738 29.48 9.23 -30.99
C LEU A 738 29.92 8.06 -30.09
N LEU A 739 28.97 7.34 -29.49
CA LEU A 739 29.24 6.10 -28.76
C LEU A 739 29.79 5.00 -29.67
N LEU A 740 29.29 4.91 -30.91
CA LEU A 740 29.79 4.00 -31.93
C LEU A 740 31.23 4.30 -32.32
N ALA A 741 31.60 5.57 -32.52
CA ALA A 741 32.98 5.98 -32.79
C ALA A 741 33.91 5.64 -31.61
N VAL A 742 33.46 5.85 -30.37
CA VAL A 742 34.20 5.48 -29.14
C VAL A 742 34.36 3.96 -29.02
N LEU A 743 33.35 3.19 -29.38
CA LEU A 743 33.42 1.72 -29.40
C LEU A 743 34.36 1.21 -30.50
N LEU A 744 34.27 1.73 -31.72
CA LEU A 744 35.13 1.31 -32.84
C LEU A 744 36.60 1.66 -32.63
N THR A 745 36.89 2.81 -32.01
CA THR A 745 38.27 3.20 -31.64
C THR A 745 38.83 2.34 -30.51
N ARG A 746 38.00 1.84 -29.59
CA ARG A 746 38.42 0.91 -28.53
C ARG A 746 38.49 -0.56 -28.97
N PHE A 747 37.72 -0.96 -29.97
CA PHE A 747 37.65 -2.35 -30.46
C PHE A 747 38.74 -2.72 -31.49
N GLN A 748 39.59 -1.78 -31.93
CA GLN A 748 40.73 -2.07 -32.81
C GLN A 748 41.83 -2.93 -32.16
N ARG A 749 41.80 -3.15 -30.84
CA ARG A 749 42.77 -4.00 -30.13
C ARG A 749 42.14 -5.30 -29.63
N GLY A 750 42.27 -6.35 -30.44
CA GLY A 750 42.54 -7.70 -29.92
C GLY A 750 41.37 -8.66 -29.73
N ARG A 751 40.45 -8.82 -30.69
CA ARG A 751 39.52 -9.98 -30.74
C ARG A 751 39.27 -10.51 -32.15
N SER A 752 38.85 -11.77 -32.24
CA SER A 752 38.75 -12.56 -33.48
C SER A 752 37.82 -11.95 -34.53
N LEU A 753 38.18 -12.16 -35.80
CA LEU A 753 37.50 -11.65 -37.01
C LEU A 753 36.00 -11.98 -37.06
N HIS A 754 35.59 -13.09 -36.44
CA HIS A 754 34.18 -13.51 -36.40
C HIS A 754 33.33 -12.65 -35.46
N THR A 755 33.90 -12.22 -34.33
CA THR A 755 33.24 -11.35 -33.35
C THR A 755 33.05 -9.94 -33.92
N GLN A 756 34.05 -9.47 -34.67
CA GLN A 756 33.97 -8.20 -35.39
C GLN A 756 32.86 -8.23 -36.44
N ARG A 757 32.76 -9.30 -37.25
CA ARG A 757 31.69 -9.44 -38.25
C ARG A 757 30.30 -9.41 -37.62
N CYS A 758 30.06 -10.17 -36.55
CA CYS A 758 28.77 -10.21 -35.87
C CYS A 758 28.41 -8.83 -35.28
N PHE A 759 29.38 -8.14 -34.68
CA PHE A 759 29.20 -6.80 -34.14
C PHE A 759 28.88 -5.76 -35.24
N TYR A 760 29.60 -5.80 -36.38
CA TYR A 760 29.30 -4.93 -37.52
C TYR A 760 27.92 -5.20 -38.10
N THR A 761 27.46 -6.46 -38.13
CA THR A 761 26.11 -6.81 -38.59
C THR A 761 25.01 -6.22 -37.69
N ILE A 762 25.18 -6.30 -36.36
CA ILE A 762 24.22 -5.73 -35.40
C ILE A 762 24.15 -4.20 -35.55
N LEU A 763 25.30 -3.55 -35.68
CA LEU A 763 25.37 -2.10 -35.90
C LEU A 763 24.71 -1.65 -37.19
N LEU A 764 24.83 -2.45 -38.25
CA LEU A 764 24.20 -2.17 -39.53
C LEU A 764 22.68 -2.24 -39.41
N ILE A 765 22.15 -3.23 -38.67
CA ILE A 765 20.72 -3.38 -38.37
C ILE A 765 20.21 -2.19 -37.55
N ASP A 766 20.90 -1.79 -36.49
CA ASP A 766 20.50 -0.65 -35.66
C ASP A 766 20.50 0.67 -36.43
N CYS A 767 21.50 0.89 -37.30
CA CYS A 767 21.53 2.04 -38.20
C CYS A 767 20.32 2.06 -39.15
N PHE A 768 19.92 0.91 -39.69
CA PHE A 768 18.74 0.80 -40.55
C PHE A 768 17.45 1.10 -39.80
N ILE A 769 17.31 0.63 -38.55
CA ILE A 769 16.15 0.90 -37.70
C ILE A 769 16.04 2.39 -37.39
N LEU A 770 17.15 3.05 -37.05
CA LEU A 770 17.18 4.49 -36.78
C LEU A 770 16.85 5.34 -38.03
N LEU A 771 17.38 4.95 -39.21
CA LEU A 771 17.03 5.59 -40.49
C LEU A 771 15.55 5.40 -40.84
N TYR A 772 14.99 4.22 -40.56
CA TYR A 772 13.57 3.94 -40.78
C TYR A 772 12.67 4.77 -39.86
N LEU A 773 13.01 4.87 -38.56
CA LEU A 773 12.29 5.72 -37.60
C LEU A 773 12.37 7.20 -37.97
N TYR A 774 13.53 7.67 -38.42
CA TYR A 774 13.71 9.04 -38.90
C TYR A 774 12.88 9.32 -40.17
N SER A 775 12.90 8.40 -41.14
CA SER A 775 12.11 8.50 -42.37
C SER A 775 10.60 8.40 -42.13
N SER A 776 10.15 7.58 -41.19
CA SER A 776 8.73 7.42 -40.86
C SER A 776 8.17 8.67 -40.16
N CYS A 777 8.96 9.34 -39.33
CA CYS A 777 8.53 10.59 -38.67
C CYS A 777 8.60 11.84 -39.58
N SER A 778 9.10 11.74 -40.83
CA SER A 778 8.98 12.84 -41.81
C SER A 778 7.61 12.88 -42.50
N HIS A 779 6.84 11.78 -42.45
CA HIS A 779 5.51 11.68 -43.05
C HIS A 779 4.41 11.76 -41.98
N SER A 780 4.27 12.96 -41.41
CA SER A 780 3.07 13.47 -40.69
C SER A 780 2.20 12.43 -39.97
N LYS A 781 2.73 11.86 -38.89
CA LYS A 781 2.06 11.45 -37.63
C LYS A 781 3.10 10.66 -36.82
N CYS A 782 3.87 11.42 -36.07
CA CYS A 782 4.78 11.00 -35.01
C CYS A 782 4.04 11.44 -33.73
#